data_AF-A0A806K1X0-F1
#
_entry.id   AF-A0A806K1X0-F1
#
_cell.length_a   1.000
_cell.length_b   1.000
_cell.length_c   1.000
_cell.angle_alpha   90.00
_cell.angle_beta   90.00
_cell.angle_gamma   90.00
#
_symmetry.space_group_name_H-M   'P 1'
#
loop_
_entity.id
_entity.type
_entity.pdbx_description
1 polymer ?
#
loop_
_entity_poly.entity_id
_entity_poly.type
_entity_poly.pdbx_seq_one_letter_code
_entity_poly.pdbx_strand_id
1 'polypeptide(L)'
;MFIVVIVVVALIFLVAGRDEEDFSEKYAGYDLSGASTGRTNIYLRYMERHANTPAGLQDIPVDVFEWTSAEGVSVLNNFQGAPRVLRTEEVSYVEYTVNIERAGLYNINIEYYPLPARGIPIERSFHLNGEIPFLGADRLVFQRVWGDAGPSRFDNQGNEIRPSQVEKPQWESVWFSDALGYIADPYSFYFHEGENTIRLTGINEPMAIRSLTVKAPVQIKSYREFLAGVDQNQYRNSIRNFMLKLQGESAIRRSDVSLYAIYDRSSGATDPASVARIRLNMIGGEPWRVAGQWIEWDFEVPEDGMYRITIKGRQNYNRGFVSNRTVYVNGQIPSRELAAMPFSYNNNWNHFTVNDGKEDIFLPLRRGTNTIRLQVTLGEMGELLNVMEESVYRLNAIYRKILVLTGPEPDVYRDYRVEQIYPEVIDAMQLESRILYKLVDDLTRYSGERSAQAAATLTLARQLELFVDRPDKIPRTLVNFKGNISSLGDSLLALSQSQLDVDYIIISAADAEIPRIKQNFLTAFVHEMASFFASFFVDYNNLGDVYRGADVIEVWILAGRDQSTILKAMIDDTFTPLTGIKVNVKLVAADAVMPAVVAGTGPDMVLTVPQGDVINYALRKAVIDISKLPGYQDVIKELSHSVIVPFEFQ
;
A
#
# COMPACT_ATOMS: atom_id res chain seq x y z
N MET A 1 41.80 -6.49 34.45
CA MET A 1 42.41 -5.59 33.44
C MET A 1 41.88 -5.87 32.03
N PHE A 2 41.91 -7.12 31.56
CA PHE A 2 41.42 -7.52 30.22
C PHE A 2 39.93 -7.21 29.96
N ILE A 3 39.06 -7.48 30.94
CA ILE A 3 37.61 -7.19 30.84
C ILE A 3 37.33 -5.68 30.75
N VAL A 4 38.11 -4.86 31.46
CA VAL A 4 37.96 -3.40 31.42
C VAL A 4 38.39 -2.85 30.06
N VAL A 5 39.46 -3.41 29.46
CA VAL A 5 39.89 -3.04 28.11
C VAL A 5 38.84 -3.45 27.08
N ILE A 6 38.21 -4.62 27.20
CA ILE A 6 37.13 -5.04 26.28
C ILE A 6 35.91 -4.13 26.41
N VAL A 7 35.50 -3.77 27.64
CA VAL A 7 34.37 -2.86 27.87
C VAL A 7 34.68 -1.45 27.35
N VAL A 8 35.91 -0.96 27.54
CA VAL A 8 36.34 0.35 27.02
C VAL A 8 36.44 0.35 25.51
N VAL A 9 36.98 -0.71 24.88
CA VAL A 9 37.01 -0.85 23.42
C VAL A 9 35.59 -0.98 22.86
N ALA A 10 34.70 -1.75 23.51
CA ALA A 10 33.30 -1.84 23.13
C ALA A 10 32.57 -0.49 23.28
N LEU A 11 32.85 0.28 24.35
CA LEU A 11 32.33 1.64 24.53
C LEU A 11 32.91 2.61 23.51
N ILE A 12 34.18 2.51 23.16
CA ILE A 12 34.81 3.33 22.12
C ILE A 12 34.19 3.00 20.75
N PHE A 13 33.90 1.74 20.43
CA PHE A 13 33.16 1.38 19.21
C PHE A 13 31.69 1.81 19.26
N LEU A 14 31.05 1.81 20.43
CA LEU A 14 29.68 2.29 20.63
C LEU A 14 29.55 3.82 20.56
N VAL A 15 30.61 4.54 20.95
CA VAL A 15 30.67 6.01 20.94
C VAL A 15 31.23 6.55 19.62
N ALA A 16 32.23 5.89 19.01
CA ALA A 16 32.79 6.26 17.72
C ALA A 16 31.94 5.80 16.52
N GLY A 17 31.02 4.85 16.71
CA GLY A 17 30.04 4.43 15.70
C GLY A 17 28.81 5.33 15.59
N ARG A 18 28.82 6.51 16.22
CA ARG A 18 27.67 7.44 16.30
C ARG A 18 27.87 8.79 15.63
N ASP A 19 29.02 9.05 15.01
CA ASP A 19 29.13 10.18 14.09
C ASP A 19 28.49 9.73 12.77
N GLU A 20 27.25 10.16 12.55
CA GLU A 20 26.62 10.07 11.24
C GLU A 20 27.50 10.84 10.26
N GLU A 21 28.04 10.15 9.25
CA GLU A 21 28.80 10.75 8.15
C GLU A 21 27.86 11.76 7.46
N ASP A 22 28.06 13.04 7.75
CA ASP A 22 27.34 14.18 7.18
C ASP A 22 27.96 14.51 5.81
N PHE A 23 27.15 14.54 4.76
CA PHE A 23 27.59 14.87 3.42
C PHE A 23 27.29 16.32 3.02
N SER A 24 26.91 17.17 3.97
CA SER A 24 26.61 18.60 3.74
C SER A 24 27.68 19.32 2.93
N GLU A 25 28.96 19.07 3.17
CA GLU A 25 30.07 19.66 2.40
C GLU A 25 30.02 19.34 0.89
N LYS A 26 29.38 18.23 0.49
CA LYS A 26 29.27 17.81 -0.92
C LYS A 26 28.24 18.62 -1.69
N TYR A 27 27.20 19.13 -1.05
CA TYR A 27 26.06 19.77 -1.72
C TYR A 27 25.71 21.17 -1.20
N ALA A 28 26.19 21.59 -0.04
CA ALA A 28 25.94 22.92 0.50
C ALA A 28 26.51 24.02 -0.42
N GLY A 29 25.72 25.07 -0.66
CA GLY A 29 26.12 26.21 -1.49
C GLY A 29 25.96 25.99 -3.00
N TYR A 30 25.48 24.82 -3.44
CA TYR A 30 25.14 24.57 -4.84
C TYR A 30 23.65 24.73 -5.09
N ASP A 31 23.30 25.23 -6.28
CA ASP A 31 21.93 25.21 -6.77
C ASP A 31 21.58 23.81 -7.26
N LEU A 32 20.66 23.15 -6.55
CA LEU A 32 20.19 21.80 -6.86
C LEU A 32 18.87 21.82 -7.66
N SER A 33 18.31 23.00 -7.95
CA SER A 33 17.04 23.15 -8.69
C SER A 33 17.18 22.95 -10.20
N GLY A 34 18.41 23.08 -10.71
CA GLY A 34 18.76 23.28 -12.11
C GLY A 34 19.08 22.04 -12.95
N ALA A 35 18.47 20.88 -12.70
CA ALA A 35 18.62 19.75 -13.63
C ALA A 35 17.88 20.05 -14.96
N SER A 36 18.60 20.63 -15.92
CA SER A 36 18.15 21.02 -17.28
C SER A 36 17.65 19.86 -18.17
N THR A 37 17.54 18.65 -17.62
CA THR A 37 17.15 17.41 -18.31
C THR A 37 16.01 16.64 -17.61
N GLY A 38 15.38 17.22 -16.59
CA GLY A 38 14.25 16.62 -15.86
C GLY A 38 12.91 16.65 -16.62
N ARG A 39 11.87 16.05 -16.03
CA ARG A 39 10.49 16.12 -16.54
C ARG A 39 9.93 17.53 -16.31
N THR A 40 9.46 18.20 -17.35
CA THR A 40 8.88 19.56 -17.25
C THR A 40 7.38 19.56 -16.94
N ASN A 41 6.74 18.41 -17.08
CA ASN A 41 5.30 18.23 -16.96
C ASN A 41 4.88 17.57 -15.63
N ILE A 42 5.70 17.59 -14.58
CA ILE A 42 5.32 17.05 -13.26
C ILE A 42 4.66 18.12 -12.37
N TYR A 43 3.95 17.68 -11.34
CA TYR A 43 3.24 18.55 -10.41
C TYR A 43 4.13 19.60 -9.73
N LEU A 44 5.33 19.23 -9.27
CA LEU A 44 6.25 20.19 -8.62
C LEU A 44 6.64 21.33 -9.57
N ARG A 45 6.97 21.02 -10.83
CA ARG A 45 7.26 22.03 -11.86
C ARG A 45 6.04 22.88 -12.21
N TYR A 46 4.85 22.29 -12.18
CA TYR A 46 3.60 23.04 -12.32
C TYR A 46 3.44 24.06 -11.19
N MET A 47 3.67 23.65 -9.94
CA MET A 47 3.59 24.54 -8.78
C MET A 47 4.66 25.62 -8.78
N GLU A 48 5.89 25.32 -9.23
CA GLU A 48 6.95 26.33 -9.42
C GLU A 48 6.53 27.43 -10.41
N ARG A 49 5.92 27.06 -11.55
CA ARG A 49 5.41 28.02 -12.53
C ARG A 49 4.30 28.92 -11.96
N HIS A 50 3.56 28.40 -10.97
CA HIS A 50 2.44 29.09 -10.34
C HIS A 50 2.73 29.58 -8.91
N ALA A 51 4.00 29.62 -8.48
CA ALA A 51 4.38 29.91 -7.10
C ALA A 51 3.88 31.28 -6.57
N ASN A 52 3.70 32.26 -7.46
CA ASN A 52 3.20 33.61 -7.11
C ASN A 52 1.68 33.76 -7.26
N THR A 53 0.95 32.67 -7.52
CA THR A 53 -0.49 32.70 -7.71
C THR A 53 -1.20 32.68 -6.36
N PRO A 54 -2.18 33.58 -6.10
CA PRO A 54 -2.94 33.55 -4.87
C PRO A 54 -3.82 32.29 -4.76
N ALA A 55 -4.17 31.91 -3.54
CA ALA A 55 -5.19 30.91 -3.30
C ALA A 55 -6.57 31.41 -3.75
N GLY A 56 -7.37 30.51 -4.32
CA GLY A 56 -8.78 30.74 -4.59
C GLY A 56 -9.56 31.01 -3.30
N LEU A 57 -10.58 31.87 -3.39
CA LEU A 57 -11.29 32.39 -2.21
C LEU A 57 -12.68 31.81 -1.98
N GLN A 58 -13.30 31.24 -3.01
CA GLN A 58 -14.70 30.80 -2.99
C GLN A 58 -14.86 29.42 -3.61
N ASP A 59 -15.84 28.69 -3.09
CA ASP A 59 -16.27 27.42 -3.65
C ASP A 59 -17.22 27.65 -4.82
N ILE A 60 -16.96 26.98 -5.93
CA ILE A 60 -17.65 27.13 -7.19
C ILE A 60 -18.22 25.76 -7.57
N PRO A 61 -19.52 25.51 -7.32
CA PRO A 61 -20.15 24.26 -7.69
C PRO A 61 -20.23 24.16 -9.22
N VAL A 62 -19.91 22.98 -9.75
CA VAL A 62 -20.10 22.65 -11.17
C VAL A 62 -21.44 21.93 -11.29
N ASP A 63 -22.35 22.46 -12.12
CA ASP A 63 -23.58 21.73 -12.42
C ASP A 63 -23.23 20.54 -13.33
N VAL A 64 -23.11 19.36 -12.72
CA VAL A 64 -22.70 18.13 -13.41
C VAL A 64 -23.69 17.68 -14.50
N PHE A 65 -24.83 18.36 -14.63
CA PHE A 65 -25.85 18.07 -15.64
C PHE A 65 -25.90 19.09 -16.78
N GLU A 66 -25.15 20.19 -16.68
CA GLU A 66 -25.02 21.22 -17.72
C GLU A 66 -23.60 21.17 -18.30
N TRP A 67 -23.38 20.20 -19.20
CA TRP A 67 -22.09 19.99 -19.87
C TRP A 67 -22.06 20.65 -21.26
N THR A 68 -20.89 21.08 -21.70
CA THR A 68 -20.68 21.66 -23.04
C THR A 68 -20.44 20.59 -24.11
N SER A 69 -19.81 19.48 -23.74
CA SER A 69 -19.52 18.35 -24.62
C SER A 69 -19.39 17.06 -23.81
N ALA A 70 -19.93 15.96 -24.31
CA ALA A 70 -19.81 14.67 -23.64
C ALA A 70 -20.02 13.49 -24.60
N GLU A 71 -19.42 12.35 -24.25
CA GLU A 71 -19.63 11.04 -24.89
C GLU A 71 -19.66 9.97 -23.80
N GLY A 72 -20.51 8.95 -23.95
CA GLY A 72 -20.59 7.86 -22.96
C GLY A 72 -21.12 8.30 -21.59
N VAL A 73 -22.00 9.32 -21.55
CA VAL A 73 -22.63 9.79 -20.32
C VAL A 73 -24.16 9.69 -20.38
N SER A 74 -24.79 9.51 -19.22
CA SER A 74 -26.24 9.50 -19.09
C SER A 74 -26.67 9.99 -17.71
N VAL A 75 -27.92 10.43 -17.57
CA VAL A 75 -28.48 10.83 -16.27
C VAL A 75 -29.27 9.69 -15.67
N LEU A 76 -28.97 9.32 -14.42
CA LEU A 76 -29.76 8.39 -13.64
C LEU A 76 -30.62 9.18 -12.65
N ASN A 77 -31.91 8.86 -12.58
CA ASN A 77 -32.84 9.47 -11.63
C ASN A 77 -33.07 8.55 -10.44
N ASN A 78 -33.28 9.13 -9.24
CA ASN A 78 -33.56 8.42 -8.00
C ASN A 78 -32.55 7.30 -7.69
N PHE A 79 -31.26 7.59 -7.85
CA PHE A 79 -30.18 6.62 -7.67
C PHE A 79 -29.57 6.71 -6.27
N GLN A 80 -29.64 5.63 -5.49
CA GLN A 80 -28.98 5.50 -4.18
C GLN A 80 -29.23 6.71 -3.25
N GLY A 81 -30.49 7.16 -3.18
CA GLY A 81 -30.91 8.30 -2.34
C GLY A 81 -30.71 9.69 -2.96
N ALA A 82 -30.07 9.81 -4.12
CA ALA A 82 -29.92 11.07 -4.84
C ALA A 82 -31.02 11.25 -5.91
N PRO A 83 -31.65 12.44 -6.04
CA PRO A 83 -32.71 12.68 -7.03
C PRO A 83 -32.27 12.50 -8.48
N ARG A 84 -31.06 12.95 -8.82
CA ARG A 84 -30.41 12.74 -10.11
C ARG A 84 -28.90 12.69 -9.96
N VAL A 85 -28.22 11.90 -10.80
CA VAL A 85 -26.75 11.73 -10.82
C VAL A 85 -26.27 11.55 -12.26
N LEU A 86 -25.03 11.94 -12.57
CA LEU A 86 -24.43 11.74 -13.88
C LEU A 86 -23.68 10.41 -13.90
N ARG A 87 -24.12 9.45 -14.73
CA ARG A 87 -23.38 8.23 -15.02
C ARG A 87 -22.34 8.50 -16.11
N THR A 88 -21.12 8.07 -15.86
CA THR A 88 -20.01 8.03 -16.82
C THR A 88 -19.64 6.57 -17.07
N GLU A 89 -19.63 6.14 -18.33
CA GLU A 89 -19.11 4.82 -18.71
C GLU A 89 -17.59 4.75 -18.58
N GLU A 90 -17.01 3.56 -18.72
CA GLU A 90 -15.56 3.36 -18.77
C GLU A 90 -14.89 4.17 -19.88
N VAL A 91 -15.43 4.09 -21.10
CA VAL A 91 -15.01 4.93 -22.23
C VAL A 91 -16.01 6.07 -22.33
N SER A 92 -15.69 7.19 -21.70
CA SER A 92 -16.54 8.38 -21.68
C SER A 92 -15.71 9.65 -21.54
N TYR A 93 -16.31 10.78 -21.86
CA TYR A 93 -15.82 12.08 -21.39
C TYR A 93 -16.98 13.01 -21.10
N VAL A 94 -16.77 13.97 -20.21
CA VAL A 94 -17.69 15.07 -19.94
C VAL A 94 -16.89 16.33 -19.69
N GLU A 95 -17.29 17.42 -20.35
CA GLU A 95 -16.68 18.73 -20.25
C GLU A 95 -17.68 19.76 -19.74
N TYR A 96 -17.23 20.61 -18.84
CA TYR A 96 -18.00 21.67 -18.21
C TYR A 96 -17.31 23.00 -18.42
N THR A 97 -18.11 24.06 -18.51
CA THR A 97 -17.62 25.44 -18.41
C THR A 97 -17.86 25.96 -17.01
N VAL A 98 -16.83 26.53 -16.40
CA VAL A 98 -16.90 27.17 -15.08
C VAL A 98 -16.37 28.59 -15.16
N ASN A 99 -17.06 29.52 -14.48
CA ASN A 99 -16.64 30.92 -14.43
C ASN A 99 -16.00 31.22 -13.07
N ILE A 100 -14.78 31.74 -13.10
CA ILE A 100 -13.94 31.98 -11.93
C ILE A 100 -13.80 33.50 -11.73
N GLU A 101 -14.24 34.02 -10.58
CA GLU A 101 -14.24 35.47 -10.34
C GLU A 101 -12.84 36.08 -10.27
N ARG A 102 -11.86 35.32 -9.78
CA ARG A 102 -10.47 35.76 -9.65
C ARG A 102 -9.53 34.61 -9.92
N ALA A 103 -8.52 34.85 -10.74
CA ALA A 103 -7.48 33.86 -11.00
C ALA A 103 -6.84 33.40 -9.68
N GLY A 104 -6.61 32.09 -9.56
CA GLY A 104 -6.11 31.52 -8.32
C GLY A 104 -5.85 30.02 -8.40
N LEU A 105 -5.19 29.49 -7.36
CA LEU A 105 -5.05 28.06 -7.15
C LEU A 105 -6.27 27.51 -6.40
N TYR A 106 -6.87 26.46 -6.92
CA TYR A 106 -8.05 25.80 -6.36
C TYR A 106 -7.83 24.29 -6.23
N ASN A 107 -8.50 23.66 -5.28
CA ASN A 107 -8.63 22.20 -5.25
C ASN A 107 -9.93 21.77 -5.92
N ILE A 108 -10.08 20.48 -6.21
CA ILE A 108 -11.31 19.93 -6.78
C ILE A 108 -11.78 18.78 -5.90
N ASN A 109 -13.05 18.84 -5.48
CA ASN A 109 -13.75 17.78 -4.76
C ASN A 109 -14.82 17.17 -5.66
N ILE A 110 -14.92 15.85 -5.64
CA ILE A 110 -15.96 15.10 -6.33
C ILE A 110 -16.66 14.18 -5.34
N GLU A 111 -17.99 14.08 -5.47
CA GLU A 111 -18.78 13.05 -4.83
C GLU A 111 -19.23 12.03 -5.86
N TYR A 112 -18.83 10.77 -5.69
CA TYR A 112 -19.07 9.70 -6.65
C TYR A 112 -19.55 8.41 -5.98
N TYR A 113 -20.10 7.51 -6.80
CA TYR A 113 -20.53 6.17 -6.44
C TYR A 113 -19.99 5.17 -7.47
N PRO A 114 -19.23 4.14 -7.06
CA PRO A 114 -18.77 3.07 -7.95
C PRO A 114 -19.93 2.31 -8.59
N LEU A 115 -19.91 2.13 -9.91
CA LEU A 115 -20.92 1.33 -10.61
C LEU A 115 -20.40 -0.10 -10.86
N PRO A 116 -21.26 -1.14 -10.88
CA PRO A 116 -20.83 -2.53 -11.10
C PRO A 116 -19.99 -2.71 -12.37
N ALA A 117 -18.81 -3.29 -12.24
CA ALA A 117 -17.88 -3.59 -13.33
C ALA A 117 -16.84 -4.64 -12.88
N ARG A 118 -15.54 -4.51 -13.20
CA ARG A 118 -14.55 -5.58 -12.95
C ARG A 118 -13.99 -5.59 -11.53
N GLY A 119 -14.24 -4.54 -10.75
CA GLY A 119 -13.77 -4.46 -9.37
C GLY A 119 -12.32 -3.98 -9.22
N ILE A 120 -11.77 -3.33 -10.25
CA ILE A 120 -10.49 -2.60 -10.16
C ILE A 120 -10.74 -1.12 -9.81
N PRO A 121 -9.76 -0.35 -9.34
CA PRO A 121 -9.94 1.08 -9.08
C PRO A 121 -10.47 1.83 -10.31
N ILE A 122 -11.32 2.83 -10.07
CA ILE A 122 -11.86 3.67 -11.13
C ILE A 122 -10.84 4.76 -11.46
N GLU A 123 -10.59 5.01 -12.75
CA GLU A 123 -9.58 5.99 -13.16
C GLU A 123 -10.17 7.03 -14.11
N ARG A 124 -9.82 8.31 -13.89
CA ARG A 124 -10.18 9.42 -14.77
C ARG A 124 -8.95 10.28 -15.08
N SER A 125 -8.81 10.74 -16.32
CA SER A 125 -7.89 11.86 -16.61
C SER A 125 -8.65 13.18 -16.47
N PHE A 126 -8.01 14.15 -15.84
CA PHE A 126 -8.48 15.51 -15.69
C PHE A 126 -7.76 16.45 -16.66
N HIS A 127 -8.54 17.20 -17.43
CA HIS A 127 -8.05 18.30 -18.24
C HIS A 127 -8.63 19.62 -17.75
N LEU A 128 -7.79 20.65 -17.80
CA LEU A 128 -8.15 22.02 -17.52
C LEU A 128 -7.77 22.86 -18.73
N ASN A 129 -8.71 23.60 -19.30
CA ASN A 129 -8.49 24.44 -20.48
C ASN A 129 -7.91 23.68 -21.69
N GLY A 130 -8.37 22.44 -21.88
CA GLY A 130 -7.98 21.57 -23.00
C GLY A 130 -6.66 20.81 -22.81
N GLU A 131 -5.95 21.02 -21.70
CA GLU A 131 -4.66 20.38 -21.44
C GLU A 131 -4.68 19.54 -20.16
N ILE A 132 -3.84 18.51 -20.10
CA ILE A 132 -3.52 17.82 -18.85
C ILE A 132 -2.49 18.69 -18.11
N PRO A 133 -2.81 19.28 -16.94
CA PRO A 133 -1.94 20.28 -16.31
C PRO A 133 -0.55 19.75 -15.94
N PHE A 134 -0.48 18.48 -15.55
CA PHE A 134 0.74 17.76 -15.18
C PHE A 134 0.51 16.23 -15.15
N LEU A 135 1.60 15.46 -15.21
CA LEU A 135 1.66 14.03 -14.96
C LEU A 135 1.21 13.75 -13.51
N GLY A 136 0.16 12.96 -13.36
CA GLY A 136 -0.66 12.81 -12.16
C GLY A 136 -2.11 13.17 -12.42
N ALA A 137 -2.37 14.26 -13.15
CA ALA A 137 -3.73 14.63 -13.58
C ALA A 137 -4.22 13.78 -14.76
N ASP A 138 -3.31 13.13 -15.51
CA ASP A 138 -3.65 12.13 -16.53
C ASP A 138 -4.25 10.86 -15.94
N ARG A 139 -4.08 10.61 -14.64
CA ARG A 139 -4.63 9.43 -13.96
C ARG A 139 -4.95 9.70 -12.49
N LEU A 140 -6.16 10.19 -12.24
CA LEU A 140 -6.77 10.26 -10.92
C LEU A 140 -7.40 8.91 -10.59
N VAL A 141 -7.17 8.41 -9.37
CA VAL A 141 -7.67 7.10 -8.91
C VAL A 141 -8.77 7.29 -7.87
N PHE A 142 -9.89 6.60 -8.08
CA PHE A 142 -11.06 6.60 -7.21
C PHE A 142 -11.30 5.17 -6.73
N GLN A 143 -11.22 4.99 -5.41
CA GLN A 143 -11.28 3.67 -4.79
C GLN A 143 -12.70 3.11 -4.79
N ARG A 144 -12.81 1.79 -4.89
CA ARG A 144 -14.07 1.08 -4.64
C ARG A 144 -14.17 0.75 -3.15
N VAL A 145 -15.36 0.42 -2.68
CA VAL A 145 -15.59 0.07 -1.28
C VAL A 145 -15.89 -1.41 -1.18
N TRP A 146 -15.14 -2.11 -0.34
CA TRP A 146 -15.23 -3.55 -0.11
C TRP A 146 -15.61 -3.84 1.33
N GLY A 147 -16.17 -5.02 1.56
CA GLY A 147 -16.54 -5.50 2.89
C GLY A 147 -16.77 -7.01 2.88
N ASP A 148 -17.00 -7.58 4.06
CA ASP A 148 -17.25 -9.01 4.17
C ASP A 148 -18.63 -9.36 3.59
N ALA A 149 -18.71 -10.51 2.92
CA ALA A 149 -19.98 -11.07 2.44
C ALA A 149 -20.90 -11.48 3.60
N GLY A 150 -20.32 -11.84 4.73
CA GLY A 150 -21.01 -12.31 5.93
C GLY A 150 -20.05 -12.51 7.10
N PRO A 151 -20.50 -13.12 8.22
CA PRO A 151 -19.63 -13.39 9.36
C PRO A 151 -18.56 -14.45 9.03
N SER A 152 -17.49 -14.47 9.83
CA SER A 152 -16.52 -15.57 9.80
C SER A 152 -17.18 -16.90 10.15
N ARG A 153 -16.59 -17.99 9.64
CA ARG A 153 -17.03 -19.37 9.91
C ARG A 153 -15.91 -20.14 10.58
N PHE A 154 -16.23 -21.34 11.06
CA PHE A 154 -15.25 -22.24 11.64
C PHE A 154 -15.23 -23.56 10.89
N ASP A 155 -14.03 -24.06 10.60
CA ASP A 155 -13.86 -25.43 10.10
C ASP A 155 -14.11 -26.45 11.24
N ASN A 156 -14.18 -27.72 10.87
CA ASN A 156 -14.36 -28.83 11.81
C ASN A 156 -13.14 -29.08 12.73
N GLN A 157 -12.04 -28.35 12.53
CA GLN A 157 -10.85 -28.33 13.39
C GLN A 157 -10.87 -27.14 14.38
N GLY A 158 -11.85 -26.23 14.25
CA GLY A 158 -12.02 -25.03 15.07
C GLY A 158 -11.15 -23.84 14.64
N ASN A 159 -10.59 -23.87 13.42
CA ASN A 159 -9.94 -22.74 12.79
C ASN A 159 -10.97 -21.79 12.21
N GLU A 160 -10.71 -20.50 12.37
CA GLU A 160 -11.52 -19.46 11.76
C GLU A 160 -11.26 -19.35 10.25
N ILE A 161 -12.34 -19.36 9.48
CA ILE A 161 -12.36 -19.17 8.04
C ILE A 161 -12.83 -17.74 7.78
N ARG A 162 -11.99 -16.97 7.10
CA ARG A 162 -12.33 -15.61 6.67
C ARG A 162 -13.52 -15.63 5.71
N PRO A 163 -14.43 -14.65 5.80
CA PRO A 163 -15.50 -14.51 4.82
C PRO A 163 -14.96 -14.07 3.46
N SER A 164 -15.66 -14.44 2.40
CA SER A 164 -15.41 -13.91 1.06
C SER A 164 -15.63 -12.39 1.04
N GLN A 165 -14.90 -11.70 0.18
CA GLN A 165 -15.01 -10.24 0.03
C GLN A 165 -16.00 -9.90 -1.07
N VAL A 166 -16.83 -8.89 -0.83
CA VAL A 166 -17.80 -8.37 -1.80
C VAL A 166 -17.74 -6.86 -1.83
N GLU A 167 -18.12 -6.28 -2.96
CA GLU A 167 -18.25 -4.84 -3.07
C GLU A 167 -19.43 -4.34 -2.20
N LYS A 168 -19.20 -3.24 -1.49
CA LYS A 168 -20.18 -2.51 -0.69
C LYS A 168 -20.24 -1.05 -1.19
N PRO A 169 -20.67 -0.80 -2.44
CA PRO A 169 -20.52 0.51 -3.02
C PRO A 169 -21.38 1.52 -2.25
N GLN A 170 -20.76 2.66 -1.95
CA GLN A 170 -21.37 3.76 -1.23
C GLN A 170 -20.91 5.07 -1.86
N TRP A 171 -21.51 6.16 -1.42
CA TRP A 171 -21.11 7.49 -1.82
C TRP A 171 -19.81 7.89 -1.12
N GLU A 172 -18.81 8.27 -1.91
CA GLU A 172 -17.52 8.76 -1.43
C GLU A 172 -17.32 10.20 -1.90
N SER A 173 -16.86 11.07 -1.00
CA SER A 173 -16.39 12.42 -1.34
C SER A 173 -14.88 12.44 -1.23
N VAL A 174 -14.20 12.75 -2.34
CA VAL A 174 -12.74 12.73 -2.41
C VAL A 174 -12.19 13.94 -3.14
N TRP A 175 -10.95 14.28 -2.81
CA TRP A 175 -10.18 15.30 -3.49
C TRP A 175 -9.41 14.71 -4.67
N PHE A 176 -9.20 15.50 -5.72
CA PHE A 176 -8.23 15.15 -6.75
C PHE A 176 -6.85 15.20 -6.11
N SER A 177 -6.17 14.06 -6.09
CA SER A 177 -4.96 13.81 -5.32
C SER A 177 -4.05 12.85 -6.06
N ASP A 178 -2.79 12.80 -5.63
CA ASP A 178 -1.78 11.95 -6.24
C ASP A 178 -2.03 10.46 -5.96
N ALA A 179 -2.22 9.69 -7.03
CA ALA A 179 -2.42 8.25 -6.95
C ALA A 179 -1.21 7.50 -6.37
N LEU A 180 0.00 8.05 -6.48
CA LEU A 180 1.21 7.48 -5.88
C LEU A 180 1.41 7.95 -4.42
N GLY A 181 0.70 9.00 -4.00
CA GLY A 181 0.78 9.59 -2.67
C GLY A 181 2.08 10.32 -2.35
N TYR A 182 2.90 10.67 -3.36
CA TYR A 182 4.11 11.48 -3.16
C TYR A 182 3.73 12.91 -2.78
N ILE A 183 2.62 13.40 -3.31
CA ILE A 183 1.98 14.64 -2.88
C ILE A 183 0.87 14.29 -1.90
N ALA A 184 1.08 14.59 -0.61
CA ALA A 184 0.13 14.26 0.44
C ALA A 184 -1.14 15.13 0.40
N ASP A 185 -1.00 16.39 0.00
CA ASP A 185 -2.11 17.33 -0.11
C ASP A 185 -2.91 17.15 -1.41
N PRO A 186 -4.20 17.53 -1.43
CA PRO A 186 -4.97 17.66 -2.67
C PRO A 186 -4.23 18.48 -3.73
N TYR A 187 -4.32 18.05 -4.99
CA TYR A 187 -3.75 18.79 -6.09
C TYR A 187 -4.37 20.19 -6.19
N SER A 188 -3.50 21.18 -6.27
CA SER A 188 -3.86 22.56 -6.57
C SER A 188 -3.77 22.81 -8.06
N PHE A 189 -4.84 23.35 -8.64
CA PHE A 189 -4.96 23.68 -10.06
C PHE A 189 -5.12 25.19 -10.21
N TYR A 190 -4.36 25.77 -11.14
CA TYR A 190 -4.45 27.17 -11.50
C TYR A 190 -5.61 27.41 -12.47
N PHE A 191 -6.57 28.22 -12.03
CA PHE A 191 -7.66 28.72 -12.87
C PHE A 191 -7.42 30.19 -13.20
N HIS A 192 -7.70 30.58 -14.45
CA HIS A 192 -7.68 31.98 -14.85
C HIS A 192 -8.97 32.69 -14.43
N GLU A 193 -8.96 34.02 -14.38
CA GLU A 193 -10.18 34.81 -14.21
C GLU A 193 -11.08 34.66 -15.45
N GLY A 194 -12.38 34.51 -15.23
CA GLY A 194 -13.37 34.30 -16.28
C GLY A 194 -13.61 32.83 -16.59
N GLU A 195 -13.85 32.55 -17.86
CA GLU A 195 -14.24 31.23 -18.34
C GLU A 195 -13.07 30.24 -18.34
N ASN A 196 -13.27 29.07 -17.72
CA ASN A 196 -12.38 27.93 -17.78
C ASN A 196 -13.17 26.68 -18.18
N THR A 197 -12.50 25.70 -18.76
CA THR A 197 -13.10 24.39 -19.10
C THR A 197 -12.51 23.28 -18.26
N ILE A 198 -13.36 22.43 -17.70
CA ILE A 198 -12.98 21.24 -16.94
C ILE A 198 -13.47 20.02 -17.69
N ARG A 199 -12.59 19.07 -18.01
CA ARG A 199 -12.99 17.78 -18.61
C ARG A 199 -12.51 16.60 -17.79
N LEU A 200 -13.42 15.68 -17.52
CA LEU A 200 -13.13 14.35 -16.99
C LEU A 200 -13.30 13.32 -18.08
N THR A 201 -12.29 12.49 -18.32
CA THR A 201 -12.32 11.39 -19.30
C THR A 201 -12.15 10.06 -18.59
N GLY A 202 -13.03 9.10 -18.88
CA GLY A 202 -13.00 7.72 -18.44
C GLY A 202 -11.77 6.97 -18.97
N ILE A 203 -11.00 6.36 -18.07
CA ILE A 203 -9.88 5.48 -18.40
C ILE A 203 -10.23 4.04 -18.03
N ASN A 204 -10.66 3.84 -16.78
CA ASN A 204 -11.06 2.54 -16.25
C ASN A 204 -12.34 2.68 -15.44
N GLU A 205 -13.24 1.70 -15.61
CA GLU A 205 -14.48 1.49 -14.86
C GLU A 205 -15.52 2.64 -14.92
N PRO A 206 -16.82 2.32 -14.83
CA PRO A 206 -17.88 3.33 -14.75
C PRO A 206 -18.07 3.90 -13.34
N MET A 207 -18.55 5.15 -13.24
CA MET A 207 -18.96 5.77 -11.97
C MET A 207 -20.20 6.65 -12.15
N ALA A 208 -20.97 6.83 -11.07
CA ALA A 208 -21.98 7.88 -10.98
C ALA A 208 -21.43 9.07 -10.18
N ILE A 209 -21.58 10.28 -10.70
CA ILE A 209 -21.12 11.53 -10.11
C ILE A 209 -22.35 12.27 -9.59
N ARG A 210 -22.35 12.62 -8.30
CA ARG A 210 -23.41 13.44 -7.70
C ARG A 210 -23.07 14.93 -7.75
N SER A 211 -21.83 15.27 -7.43
CA SER A 211 -21.37 16.66 -7.40
C SER A 211 -19.89 16.74 -7.76
N LEU A 212 -19.53 17.87 -8.37
CA LEU A 212 -18.17 18.29 -8.65
C LEU A 212 -18.06 19.75 -8.22
N THR A 213 -17.05 20.09 -7.42
CA THR A 213 -16.88 21.46 -6.91
C THR A 213 -15.43 21.88 -7.04
N VAL A 214 -15.21 23.05 -7.64
CA VAL A 214 -13.93 23.76 -7.56
C VAL A 214 -13.90 24.48 -6.21
N LYS A 215 -13.01 24.07 -5.32
CA LYS A 215 -12.98 24.48 -3.92
C LYS A 215 -11.81 25.44 -3.67
N ALA A 216 -12.02 26.40 -2.78
CA ALA A 216 -10.90 27.13 -2.21
C ALA A 216 -9.90 26.13 -1.58
N PRO A 217 -8.57 26.38 -1.65
CA PRO A 217 -7.59 25.43 -1.14
C PRO A 217 -7.83 25.02 0.30
N VAL A 218 -7.78 23.71 0.55
CA VAL A 218 -8.00 23.16 1.90
C VAL A 218 -6.80 23.48 2.77
N GLN A 219 -7.01 24.26 3.83
CA GLN A 219 -6.02 24.42 4.90
C GLN A 219 -6.44 23.63 6.13
N ILE A 220 -5.76 22.50 6.36
CA ILE A 220 -5.96 21.71 7.58
C ILE A 220 -5.34 22.49 8.75
N LYS A 221 -6.20 22.83 9.71
CA LYS A 221 -5.84 23.54 10.94
C LYS A 221 -5.00 22.64 11.86
N SER A 222 -4.12 23.24 12.65
CA SER A 222 -3.49 22.52 13.77
C SER A 222 -4.55 22.09 14.79
N TYR A 223 -4.24 21.08 15.62
CA TYR A 223 -5.17 20.61 16.65
C TYR A 223 -5.58 21.74 17.60
N ARG A 224 -4.65 22.61 17.96
CA ARG A 224 -4.91 23.77 18.82
C ARG A 224 -5.91 24.75 18.18
N GLU A 225 -5.78 25.03 16.89
CA GLU A 225 -6.69 25.91 16.14
C GLU A 225 -8.06 25.25 15.92
N PHE A 226 -8.08 23.94 15.66
CA PHE A 226 -9.30 23.15 15.59
C PHE A 226 -10.07 23.22 16.91
N LEU A 227 -9.40 22.92 18.03
CA LEU A 227 -10.01 22.89 19.36
C LEU A 227 -10.50 24.27 19.81
N ALA A 228 -9.82 25.36 19.42
CA ALA A 228 -10.26 26.72 19.70
C ALA A 228 -11.60 27.08 19.04
N GLY A 229 -11.97 26.39 17.95
CA GLY A 229 -13.26 26.54 17.28
C GLY A 229 -14.38 25.66 17.85
N VAL A 230 -14.07 24.76 18.79
CA VAL A 230 -15.02 23.81 19.38
C VAL A 230 -15.59 24.39 20.67
N ASP A 231 -16.92 24.43 20.80
CA ASP A 231 -17.56 24.75 22.08
C ASP A 231 -17.45 23.57 23.04
N GLN A 232 -16.39 23.57 23.85
CA GLN A 232 -16.10 22.51 24.83
C GLN A 232 -17.18 22.35 25.90
N ASN A 233 -18.12 23.30 26.05
CA ASN A 233 -19.25 23.11 26.95
C ASN A 233 -20.28 22.10 26.43
N GLN A 234 -20.35 21.92 25.11
CA GLN A 234 -21.24 20.95 24.46
C GLN A 234 -20.65 19.53 24.48
N TYR A 235 -19.32 19.40 24.53
CA TYR A 235 -18.62 18.13 24.53
C TYR A 235 -18.02 17.83 25.90
N ARG A 236 -18.86 17.39 26.84
CA ARG A 236 -18.43 17.04 28.19
C ARG A 236 -18.83 15.61 28.53
N ASN A 237 -17.84 14.78 28.82
CA ASN A 237 -18.08 13.41 29.26
C ASN A 237 -18.59 13.41 30.71
N SER A 238 -19.81 12.91 30.92
CA SER A 238 -20.31 12.52 32.24
C SER A 238 -19.71 11.18 32.68
N ILE A 239 -19.44 10.28 31.74
CA ILE A 239 -18.77 8.98 31.97
C ILE A 239 -17.26 9.14 31.75
N ARG A 240 -16.56 9.60 32.79
CA ARG A 240 -15.13 9.96 32.67
C ARG A 240 -14.18 8.79 32.42
N ASN A 241 -14.57 7.58 32.80
CA ASN A 241 -13.79 6.35 32.61
C ASN A 241 -14.30 5.48 31.45
N PHE A 242 -15.08 6.05 30.53
CA PHE A 242 -15.57 5.33 29.35
C PHE A 242 -14.41 4.78 28.52
N MET A 243 -14.52 3.52 28.10
CA MET A 243 -13.60 2.86 27.19
C MET A 243 -14.36 1.87 26.31
N LEU A 244 -14.22 2.02 25.00
CA LEU A 244 -14.72 1.10 23.99
C LEU A 244 -13.54 0.51 23.23
N LYS A 245 -13.48 -0.82 23.12
CA LYS A 245 -12.52 -1.52 22.28
C LYS A 245 -13.23 -1.98 21.01
N LEU A 246 -12.66 -1.62 19.87
CA LEU A 246 -13.06 -2.02 18.52
C LEU A 246 -12.00 -2.96 17.99
N GLN A 247 -12.38 -4.16 17.58
CA GLN A 247 -11.39 -5.09 17.04
C GLN A 247 -10.92 -4.64 15.65
N GLY A 248 -9.64 -4.86 15.36
CA GLY A 248 -9.04 -4.53 14.07
C GLY A 248 -9.75 -5.29 12.96
N GLU A 249 -9.92 -6.60 13.14
CA GLU A 249 -10.60 -7.48 12.18
C GLU A 249 -12.08 -7.15 11.96
N SER A 250 -12.73 -6.40 12.86
CA SER A 250 -14.14 -6.03 12.70
C SER A 250 -14.39 -4.83 11.79
N ALA A 251 -13.38 -4.42 11.01
CA ALA A 251 -13.55 -3.37 10.00
C ALA A 251 -14.59 -3.78 8.96
N ILE A 252 -15.58 -2.93 8.77
CA ILE A 252 -16.74 -3.20 7.90
C ILE A 252 -16.54 -2.67 6.47
N ARG A 253 -15.64 -1.71 6.29
CA ARG A 253 -15.39 -1.02 5.01
C ARG A 253 -13.90 -0.82 4.77
N ARG A 254 -13.50 -0.98 3.52
CA ARG A 254 -12.10 -0.87 3.07
C ARG A 254 -12.01 -0.53 1.59
N SER A 255 -10.88 0.05 1.18
CA SER A 255 -10.67 0.50 -0.21
C SER A 255 -10.37 -0.61 -1.21
N ASP A 256 -9.93 -1.78 -0.74
CA ASP A 256 -9.37 -2.83 -1.58
C ASP A 256 -9.77 -4.22 -1.08
N VAL A 257 -10.05 -5.12 -2.02
CA VAL A 257 -10.52 -6.49 -1.77
C VAL A 257 -9.52 -7.33 -0.97
N SER A 258 -8.23 -6.96 -0.98
CA SER A 258 -7.17 -7.67 -0.26
C SER A 258 -7.07 -7.29 1.23
N LEU A 259 -7.76 -6.25 1.68
CA LEU A 259 -7.71 -5.72 3.05
C LEU A 259 -8.62 -6.47 4.03
N TYR A 260 -8.67 -7.79 3.92
CA TYR A 260 -9.43 -8.65 4.83
C TYR A 260 -8.69 -8.90 6.14
N ALA A 261 -9.43 -9.37 7.15
CA ALA A 261 -8.87 -9.81 8.41
C ALA A 261 -7.87 -10.96 8.24
N ILE A 262 -6.78 -10.91 9.01
CA ILE A 262 -5.71 -11.91 9.04
C ILE A 262 -5.45 -12.34 10.49
N TYR A 263 -4.47 -13.22 10.68
CA TYR A 263 -4.14 -13.78 11.99
C TYR A 263 -2.65 -13.64 12.30
N ASP A 264 -2.32 -13.36 13.56
CA ASP A 264 -0.98 -13.49 14.11
C ASP A 264 -0.93 -14.65 15.10
N ARG A 265 -0.06 -15.62 14.82
CA ARG A 265 0.27 -16.75 15.71
C ARG A 265 1.64 -16.59 16.38
N SER A 266 2.47 -15.69 15.88
CA SER A 266 3.81 -15.41 16.40
C SER A 266 3.77 -14.69 17.74
N SER A 267 2.63 -14.08 18.07
CA SER A 267 2.45 -13.33 19.31
C SER A 267 1.23 -13.80 20.11
N GLY A 268 1.43 -14.05 21.40
CA GLY A 268 0.34 -14.26 22.37
C GLY A 268 -0.31 -12.96 22.84
N ALA A 269 0.04 -11.84 22.24
CA ALA A 269 -0.39 -10.52 22.67
C ALA A 269 -1.60 -9.98 21.94
N THR A 270 -1.99 -10.58 20.81
CA THR A 270 -3.20 -10.19 20.06
C THR A 270 -4.47 -10.51 20.84
N ASP A 271 -5.58 -9.91 20.44
CA ASP A 271 -6.88 -10.12 21.08
C ASP A 271 -7.95 -10.44 20.02
N PRO A 272 -8.32 -11.72 19.81
CA PRO A 272 -8.00 -12.87 20.65
C PRO A 272 -6.62 -13.50 20.38
N ALA A 273 -5.94 -13.88 21.45
CA ALA A 273 -4.70 -14.65 21.37
C ALA A 273 -5.00 -16.11 20.98
N SER A 274 -4.23 -16.66 20.03
CA SER A 274 -4.31 -18.08 19.67
C SER A 274 -2.95 -18.66 19.29
N VAL A 275 -2.54 -19.70 20.02
CA VAL A 275 -1.30 -20.44 19.79
C VAL A 275 -1.48 -21.51 18.71
N ALA A 276 -2.59 -22.26 18.81
CA ALA A 276 -2.78 -23.52 18.08
C ALA A 276 -3.72 -23.39 16.88
N ARG A 277 -4.81 -22.62 17.02
CA ARG A 277 -5.86 -22.48 16.00
C ARG A 277 -5.67 -21.19 15.21
N ILE A 278 -6.10 -21.17 13.95
CA ILE A 278 -6.24 -19.91 13.22
C ILE A 278 -7.41 -19.13 13.83
N ARG A 279 -7.13 -17.89 14.26
CA ARG A 279 -8.11 -16.93 14.77
C ARG A 279 -7.82 -15.59 14.13
N LEU A 280 -8.80 -15.01 13.46
CA LEU A 280 -8.66 -13.69 12.89
C LEU A 280 -8.60 -12.71 14.06
N ASN A 281 -7.49 -11.99 14.17
CA ASN A 281 -7.17 -11.17 15.35
C ASN A 281 -6.35 -9.92 15.00
N MET A 282 -6.22 -9.62 13.71
CA MET A 282 -5.68 -8.36 13.24
C MET A 282 -6.15 -8.09 11.81
N ILE A 283 -5.96 -6.86 11.37
CA ILE A 283 -6.16 -6.45 9.98
C ILE A 283 -4.97 -5.61 9.51
N GLY A 284 -4.82 -5.48 8.20
CA GLY A 284 -3.75 -4.72 7.58
C GLY A 284 -2.62 -5.61 7.09
N GLY A 285 -1.41 -5.36 7.56
CA GLY A 285 -0.20 -6.07 7.19
C GLY A 285 0.23 -5.83 5.74
N GLU A 286 0.84 -6.85 5.13
CA GLU A 286 1.41 -6.74 3.78
C GLU A 286 0.44 -6.22 2.70
N PRO A 287 -0.85 -6.61 2.66
CA PRO A 287 -1.82 -6.03 1.73
C PRO A 287 -2.05 -4.53 1.90
N TRP A 288 -1.85 -3.98 3.10
CA TRP A 288 -2.17 -2.59 3.44
C TRP A 288 -0.93 -1.70 3.43
N ARG A 289 -0.43 -1.42 2.23
CA ARG A 289 0.86 -0.75 2.02
C ARG A 289 0.85 0.38 1.00
N VAL A 290 -0.15 0.41 0.10
CA VAL A 290 -0.19 1.35 -1.03
C VAL A 290 -0.86 2.64 -0.59
N ALA A 291 -0.25 3.78 -0.93
CA ALA A 291 -0.82 5.09 -0.63
C ALA A 291 -2.28 5.20 -1.11
N GLY A 292 -3.11 5.86 -0.31
CA GLY A 292 -4.54 6.00 -0.58
C GLY A 292 -5.39 4.80 -0.15
N GLN A 293 -4.83 3.61 0.08
CA GLN A 293 -5.59 2.49 0.66
C GLN A 293 -6.06 2.83 2.07
N TRP A 294 -7.27 2.43 2.42
CA TRP A 294 -7.85 2.73 3.72
C TRP A 294 -8.71 1.60 4.27
N ILE A 295 -8.80 1.58 5.60
CA ILE A 295 -9.68 0.70 6.38
C ILE A 295 -10.48 1.61 7.31
N GLU A 296 -11.79 1.33 7.45
CA GLU A 296 -12.72 2.14 8.22
C GLU A 296 -13.56 1.28 9.17
N TRP A 297 -13.73 1.79 10.40
CA TRP A 297 -14.48 1.17 11.47
C TRP A 297 -15.63 2.10 11.91
N ASP A 298 -16.79 1.51 12.18
CA ASP A 298 -17.90 2.18 12.86
C ASP A 298 -17.81 1.93 14.36
N PHE A 299 -18.20 2.93 15.15
CA PHE A 299 -18.26 2.82 16.59
C PHE A 299 -19.32 3.75 17.17
N GLU A 300 -19.75 3.47 18.40
CA GLU A 300 -20.75 4.27 19.08
C GLU A 300 -20.24 4.84 20.39
N VAL A 301 -20.51 6.12 20.62
CA VAL A 301 -20.24 6.77 21.91
C VAL A 301 -21.55 7.10 22.63
N PRO A 302 -21.60 6.97 23.96
CA PRO A 302 -22.85 7.05 24.72
C PRO A 302 -23.39 8.48 24.86
N GLU A 303 -22.53 9.49 24.71
CA GLU A 303 -22.84 10.90 24.90
C GLU A 303 -21.91 11.79 24.08
N ASP A 304 -22.35 13.03 23.83
CA ASP A 304 -21.51 14.07 23.24
C ASP A 304 -20.35 14.37 24.19
N GLY A 305 -19.12 14.24 23.71
CA GLY A 305 -17.95 14.30 24.59
C GLY A 305 -16.63 14.39 23.85
N MET A 306 -15.56 14.56 24.63
CA MET A 306 -14.19 14.60 24.14
C MET A 306 -13.57 13.22 24.36
N TYR A 307 -13.15 12.57 23.27
CA TYR A 307 -12.63 11.21 23.33
C TYR A 307 -11.25 11.15 22.68
N ARG A 308 -10.34 10.39 23.29
CA ARG A 308 -9.06 10.05 22.65
C ARG A 308 -9.17 8.71 21.94
N ILE A 309 -8.32 8.53 20.94
CA ILE A 309 -8.22 7.32 20.14
C ILE A 309 -6.83 6.72 20.31
N THR A 310 -6.77 5.44 20.67
CA THR A 310 -5.53 4.69 20.81
C THR A 310 -5.58 3.45 19.94
N ILE A 311 -4.60 3.31 19.04
CA ILE A 311 -4.51 2.18 18.13
C ILE A 311 -3.45 1.23 18.67
N LYS A 312 -3.82 -0.03 18.89
CA LYS A 312 -2.83 -1.07 19.12
C LYS A 312 -2.37 -1.61 17.78
N GLY A 313 -1.14 -1.26 17.40
CA GLY A 313 -0.57 -1.60 16.11
C GLY A 313 0.83 -2.18 16.21
N ARG A 314 1.31 -2.70 15.09
CA ARG A 314 2.71 -3.15 14.91
C ARG A 314 3.18 -2.81 13.51
N GLN A 315 4.32 -2.14 13.42
CA GLN A 315 5.09 -1.98 12.19
C GLN A 315 6.39 -2.77 12.40
N ASN A 316 6.53 -3.93 11.78
CA ASN A 316 7.75 -4.75 11.85
C ASN A 316 8.32 -5.09 10.47
N TYR A 317 7.84 -4.40 9.43
CA TYR A 317 8.13 -4.66 8.03
C TYR A 317 9.43 -3.98 7.59
N ASN A 318 9.50 -2.66 7.75
CA ASN A 318 10.62 -1.85 7.27
C ASN A 318 11.34 -1.21 8.45
N ARG A 319 12.50 -1.76 8.82
CA ARG A 319 13.39 -1.17 9.84
C ARG A 319 13.95 0.16 9.37
N GLY A 320 13.99 1.14 10.27
CA GLY A 320 14.43 2.50 9.93
C GLY A 320 13.41 3.23 9.05
N PHE A 321 12.13 2.89 9.18
CA PHE A 321 11.05 3.57 8.49
C PHE A 321 9.84 3.71 9.42
N VAL A 322 9.01 4.71 9.13
CA VAL A 322 7.78 5.02 9.86
C VAL A 322 6.60 4.81 8.93
N SER A 323 5.66 3.96 9.34
CA SER A 323 4.41 3.81 8.59
C SER A 323 3.47 4.96 8.96
N ASN A 324 3.16 5.86 8.04
CA ASN A 324 2.23 6.96 8.33
C ASN A 324 0.78 6.60 7.97
N ARG A 325 -0.16 7.11 8.76
CA ARG A 325 -1.61 7.04 8.47
C ARG A 325 -2.25 8.42 8.58
N THR A 326 -3.05 8.78 7.58
CA THR A 326 -4.03 9.86 7.73
C THR A 326 -5.21 9.32 8.53
N VAL A 327 -5.57 10.01 9.60
CA VAL A 327 -6.70 9.64 10.47
C VAL A 327 -7.88 10.53 10.11
N TYR A 328 -8.94 9.92 9.59
CA TYR A 328 -10.22 10.60 9.43
C TYR A 328 -11.17 10.17 10.53
N VAL A 329 -11.95 11.13 11.03
CA VAL A 329 -13.08 10.88 11.91
C VAL A 329 -14.32 11.49 11.27
N ASN A 330 -15.37 10.68 11.09
CA ASN A 330 -16.59 11.09 10.39
C ASN A 330 -16.32 11.70 9.01
N GLY A 331 -15.37 11.12 8.25
CA GLY A 331 -15.00 11.53 6.90
C GLY A 331 -14.14 12.80 6.81
N GLN A 332 -13.68 13.37 7.92
CA GLN A 332 -12.86 14.58 7.94
C GLN A 332 -11.53 14.34 8.64
N ILE A 333 -10.47 14.98 8.19
CA ILE A 333 -9.17 15.03 8.89
C ILE A 333 -9.29 16.08 9.99
N PRO A 334 -9.29 15.71 11.28
CA PRO A 334 -9.61 16.68 12.34
C PRO A 334 -8.55 17.76 12.52
N SER A 335 -7.27 17.42 12.30
CA SER A 335 -6.15 18.36 12.42
C SER A 335 -4.95 17.96 11.56
N ARG A 336 -4.00 18.89 11.39
CA ARG A 336 -2.79 18.68 10.57
C ARG A 336 -1.93 17.55 11.10
N GLU A 337 -1.84 17.39 12.41
CA GLU A 337 -1.08 16.31 13.07
C GLU A 337 -1.67 14.93 12.74
N LEU A 338 -2.96 14.88 12.37
CA LEU A 338 -3.65 13.68 11.92
C LEU A 338 -3.64 13.48 10.40
N ALA A 339 -3.06 14.42 9.64
CA ALA A 339 -2.82 14.24 8.22
C ALA A 339 -1.75 13.16 7.97
N ALA A 340 -0.79 12.98 8.90
CA ALA A 340 0.24 11.95 8.83
C ALA A 340 0.68 11.51 10.24
N MET A 341 -0.11 10.61 10.86
CA MET A 341 0.22 10.02 12.16
C MET A 341 1.28 8.91 12.01
N PRO A 342 2.43 9.01 12.69
CA PRO A 342 3.53 8.06 12.55
C PRO A 342 3.36 6.77 13.38
N PHE A 343 3.68 5.63 12.77
CA PHE A 343 3.83 4.33 13.44
C PHE A 343 5.26 3.83 13.26
N SER A 344 6.09 4.01 14.28
CA SER A 344 7.50 3.65 14.26
C SER A 344 7.72 2.14 14.29
N TYR A 345 8.83 1.70 13.69
CA TYR A 345 9.24 0.30 13.68
C TYR A 345 9.38 -0.28 15.09
N ASN A 346 8.69 -1.40 15.32
CA ASN A 346 8.84 -2.24 16.50
C ASN A 346 8.36 -3.67 16.20
N ASN A 347 9.16 -4.67 16.55
CA ASN A 347 8.75 -6.08 16.45
C ASN A 347 7.59 -6.45 17.40
N ASN A 348 7.38 -5.64 18.44
CA ASN A 348 6.34 -5.82 19.44
C ASN A 348 5.10 -4.99 19.12
N TRP A 349 3.95 -5.46 19.61
CA TRP A 349 2.70 -4.70 19.56
C TRP A 349 2.79 -3.50 20.50
N ASN A 350 2.37 -2.31 20.05
CA ASN A 350 2.39 -1.08 20.86
C ASN A 350 1.08 -0.32 20.77
N HIS A 351 0.81 0.49 21.79
CA HIS A 351 -0.25 1.48 21.77
C HIS A 351 0.26 2.78 21.18
N PHE A 352 -0.42 3.24 20.14
CA PHE A 352 -0.22 4.53 19.49
C PHE A 352 -1.45 5.38 19.79
N THR A 353 -1.35 6.25 20.78
CA THR A 353 -2.39 7.25 21.05
C THR A 353 -2.21 8.42 20.10
N VAL A 354 -3.31 8.78 19.44
CA VAL A 354 -3.42 9.98 18.61
C VAL A 354 -2.97 11.19 19.43
N ASN A 355 -1.93 11.89 18.98
CA ASN A 355 -1.30 13.00 19.70
C ASN A 355 -0.86 14.11 18.74
N ASP A 356 -0.58 15.30 19.30
CA ASP A 356 -0.13 16.48 18.54
C ASP A 356 1.42 16.59 18.47
N GLY A 357 2.12 15.48 18.71
CA GLY A 357 3.56 15.41 18.90
C GLY A 357 4.02 15.64 20.35
N LYS A 358 3.14 16.08 21.25
CA LYS A 358 3.44 16.28 22.68
C LYS A 358 2.39 15.69 23.61
N GLU A 359 1.12 15.96 23.33
CA GLU A 359 -0.01 15.61 24.18
C GLU A 359 -1.06 14.81 23.40
N ASP A 360 -1.80 13.97 24.12
CA ASP A 360 -2.93 13.21 23.56
C ASP A 360 -3.97 14.17 22.96
N ILE A 361 -4.41 13.87 21.75
CA ILE A 361 -5.49 14.58 21.07
C ILE A 361 -6.83 14.02 21.53
N PHE A 362 -7.73 14.92 21.91
CA PHE A 362 -9.12 14.61 22.22
C PHE A 362 -10.02 15.18 21.13
N LEU A 363 -10.86 14.34 20.56
CA LEU A 363 -11.75 14.71 19.46
C LEU A 363 -13.20 14.86 19.98
N PRO A 364 -13.92 15.92 19.56
CA PRO A 364 -15.33 16.08 19.87
C PRO A 364 -16.14 15.08 19.05
N LEU A 365 -16.79 14.14 19.74
CA LEU A 365 -17.67 13.16 19.13
C LEU A 365 -19.10 13.37 19.61
N ARG A 366 -20.05 13.18 18.70
CA ARG A 366 -21.48 13.21 19.03
C ARG A 366 -21.95 11.81 19.42
N ARG A 367 -22.92 11.75 20.32
CA ARG A 367 -23.63 10.53 20.72
C ARG A 367 -24.12 9.76 19.50
N GLY A 368 -23.96 8.44 19.55
CA GLY A 368 -24.38 7.53 18.50
C GLY A 368 -23.21 7.14 17.59
N THR A 369 -23.54 6.82 16.33
CA THR A 369 -22.59 6.27 15.37
C THR A 369 -21.59 7.31 14.87
N ASN A 370 -20.31 6.95 14.96
CA ASN A 370 -19.18 7.69 14.43
C ASN A 370 -18.31 6.72 13.62
N THR A 371 -17.44 7.26 12.77
CA THR A 371 -16.48 6.49 11.99
C THR A 371 -15.05 6.92 12.26
N ILE A 372 -14.13 5.97 12.23
CA ILE A 372 -12.70 6.23 12.12
C ILE A 372 -12.16 5.52 10.89
N ARG A 373 -11.43 6.24 10.04
CA ARG A 373 -10.73 5.70 8.87
C ARG A 373 -9.24 5.96 9.02
N LEU A 374 -8.45 4.91 8.82
CA LEU A 374 -7.00 5.03 8.68
C LEU A 374 -6.68 4.86 7.20
N GLN A 375 -5.99 5.82 6.60
CA GLN A 375 -5.56 5.78 5.21
C GLN A 375 -4.04 5.80 5.14
N VAL A 376 -3.45 4.98 4.26
CA VAL A 376 -2.02 5.01 3.99
C VAL A 376 -1.66 6.36 3.37
N THR A 377 -0.72 7.04 3.99
CA THR A 377 -0.09 8.26 3.46
C THR A 377 1.41 8.11 3.58
N LEU A 378 2.15 8.78 2.70
CA LEU A 378 3.60 8.84 2.77
C LEU A 378 4.07 10.04 3.61
N GLY A 379 3.20 11.04 3.83
CA GLY A 379 3.57 12.26 4.54
C GLY A 379 4.80 12.91 3.91
N GLU A 380 5.74 13.37 4.74
CA GLU A 380 6.98 14.01 4.29
C GLU A 380 7.89 13.08 3.46
N MET A 381 7.76 11.75 3.60
CA MET A 381 8.51 10.81 2.76
C MET A 381 8.16 10.97 1.28
N GLY A 382 6.94 11.41 0.96
CA GLY A 382 6.51 11.64 -0.41
C GLY A 382 7.41 12.60 -1.20
N GLU A 383 7.90 13.67 -0.56
CA GLU A 383 8.83 14.62 -1.18
C GLU A 383 10.19 13.96 -1.50
N LEU A 384 10.72 13.16 -0.58
CA LEU A 384 11.98 12.43 -0.77
C LEU A 384 11.86 11.39 -1.89
N LEU A 385 10.71 10.72 -1.99
CA LEU A 385 10.45 9.76 -3.06
C LEU A 385 10.30 10.43 -4.42
N ASN A 386 9.74 11.64 -4.47
CA ASN A 386 9.70 12.42 -5.71
C ASN A 386 11.11 12.74 -6.22
N VAL A 387 11.98 13.26 -5.34
CA VAL A 387 13.40 13.51 -5.67
C VAL A 387 14.07 12.24 -6.15
N MET A 388 13.82 11.11 -5.48
CA MET A 388 14.38 9.80 -5.83
C MET A 388 13.87 9.27 -7.18
N GLU A 389 12.57 9.44 -7.49
CA GLU A 389 11.99 9.08 -8.79
C GLU A 389 12.64 9.92 -9.92
N GLU A 390 12.77 11.24 -9.71
CA GLU A 390 13.43 12.10 -10.67
C GLU A 390 14.92 11.74 -10.85
N SER A 391 15.61 11.38 -9.77
CA SER A 391 16.98 10.85 -9.81
C SER A 391 17.07 9.60 -10.67
N VAL A 392 16.19 8.61 -10.47
CA VAL A 392 16.12 7.41 -11.32
C VAL A 392 15.90 7.78 -12.79
N TYR A 393 15.03 8.75 -13.07
CA TYR A 393 14.77 9.22 -14.43
C TYR A 393 16.03 9.85 -15.07
N ARG A 394 16.70 10.77 -14.38
CA ARG A 394 17.91 11.47 -14.86
C ARG A 394 19.08 10.51 -15.05
N LEU A 395 19.30 9.59 -14.11
CA LEU A 395 20.33 8.55 -14.21
C LEU A 395 20.12 7.64 -15.41
N ASN A 396 18.88 7.25 -15.69
CA ASN A 396 18.57 6.48 -16.89
C ASN A 396 18.80 7.28 -18.18
N ALA A 397 18.57 8.60 -18.18
CA ALA A 397 18.89 9.46 -19.32
C ALA A 397 20.42 9.54 -19.56
N ILE A 398 21.19 9.74 -18.49
CA ILE A 398 22.67 9.68 -18.49
C ILE A 398 23.15 8.33 -19.05
N TYR A 399 22.65 7.23 -18.50
CA TYR A 399 22.99 5.88 -18.93
C TYR A 399 22.72 5.66 -20.44
N ARG A 400 21.54 6.05 -20.93
CA ARG A 400 21.18 5.91 -22.36
C ARG A 400 22.09 6.74 -23.26
N LYS A 401 22.49 7.94 -22.84
CA LYS A 401 23.38 8.81 -23.63
C LYS A 401 24.77 8.17 -23.78
N ILE A 402 25.30 7.59 -22.72
CA ILE A 402 26.57 6.84 -22.76
C ILE A 402 26.44 5.61 -23.63
N LEU A 403 25.33 4.87 -23.50
CA LEU A 403 25.05 3.67 -24.28
C LEU A 403 25.11 3.92 -25.80
N VAL A 404 24.66 5.09 -26.27
CA VAL A 404 24.76 5.48 -27.70
C VAL A 404 26.20 5.51 -28.19
N LEU A 405 27.14 5.91 -27.34
CA LEU A 405 28.56 5.99 -27.68
C LEU A 405 29.30 4.66 -27.49
N THR A 406 28.98 3.94 -26.41
CA THR A 406 29.75 2.76 -25.99
C THR A 406 29.20 1.44 -26.54
N GLY A 407 27.91 1.38 -26.84
CA GLY A 407 27.17 0.11 -26.96
C GLY A 407 26.88 -0.55 -25.60
N PRO A 408 26.07 -1.63 -25.59
CA PRO A 408 25.68 -2.33 -24.36
C PRO A 408 26.84 -3.09 -23.68
N GLU A 409 27.84 -3.47 -24.46
CA GLU A 409 29.07 -4.13 -23.99
C GLU A 409 30.28 -3.30 -24.44
N PRO A 410 30.68 -2.29 -23.65
CA PRO A 410 31.80 -1.42 -24.01
C PRO A 410 33.12 -2.20 -24.06
N ASP A 411 33.96 -1.91 -25.06
CA ASP A 411 35.31 -2.45 -25.12
C ASP A 411 36.18 -1.81 -24.01
N VAL A 412 36.61 -2.62 -23.04
CA VAL A 412 37.39 -2.18 -21.87
C VAL A 412 38.79 -1.63 -22.20
N TYR A 413 39.28 -1.87 -23.42
CA TYR A 413 40.55 -1.39 -23.92
C TYR A 413 40.44 -0.10 -24.75
N ARG A 414 39.21 0.32 -25.08
CA ARG A 414 38.97 1.56 -25.81
C ARG A 414 38.71 2.71 -24.84
N ASP A 415 39.42 3.81 -25.06
CA ASP A 415 39.08 5.08 -24.45
C ASP A 415 38.01 5.78 -25.29
N TYR A 416 36.80 5.87 -24.75
CA TYR A 416 35.65 6.49 -25.39
C TYR A 416 35.61 8.01 -25.22
N ARG A 417 36.46 8.59 -24.33
CA ARG A 417 36.53 10.04 -24.06
C ARG A 417 35.16 10.68 -23.85
N VAL A 418 34.36 10.09 -22.95
CA VAL A 418 32.98 10.49 -22.69
C VAL A 418 32.89 11.98 -22.35
N GLU A 419 33.86 12.49 -21.60
CA GLU A 419 33.98 13.90 -21.21
C GLU A 419 34.23 14.86 -22.38
N GLN A 420 34.82 14.39 -23.49
CA GLN A 420 35.04 15.20 -24.69
C GLN A 420 33.83 15.16 -25.62
N ILE A 421 33.17 14.00 -25.70
CA ILE A 421 32.04 13.78 -26.62
C ILE A 421 30.73 14.29 -26.01
N TYR A 422 30.54 14.06 -24.72
CA TYR A 422 29.35 14.44 -23.96
C TYR A 422 29.73 15.15 -22.65
N PRO A 423 30.35 16.34 -22.70
CA PRO A 423 30.67 17.10 -21.49
C PRO A 423 29.43 17.37 -20.62
N GLU A 424 28.26 17.54 -21.24
CA GLU A 424 26.99 17.74 -20.54
C GLU A 424 26.58 16.55 -19.65
N VAL A 425 27.04 15.35 -19.98
CA VAL A 425 26.79 14.15 -19.19
C VAL A 425 27.60 14.17 -17.90
N ILE A 426 28.84 14.68 -17.95
CA ILE A 426 29.69 14.81 -16.76
C ILE A 426 29.12 15.86 -15.81
N ASP A 427 28.67 17.00 -16.34
CA ASP A 427 28.00 18.04 -15.54
C ASP A 427 26.72 17.49 -14.88
N ALA A 428 25.91 16.73 -15.64
CA ALA A 428 24.72 16.09 -15.11
C ALA A 428 25.03 15.05 -14.02
N MET A 429 26.10 14.26 -14.17
CA MET A 429 26.55 13.33 -13.12
C MET A 429 27.00 14.07 -11.86
N GLN A 430 27.69 15.20 -12.00
CA GLN A 430 28.14 15.99 -10.86
C GLN A 430 26.95 16.55 -10.08
N LEU A 431 25.97 17.14 -10.77
CA LEU A 431 24.75 17.63 -10.12
C LEU A 431 23.99 16.49 -9.43
N GLU A 432 23.81 15.36 -10.13
CA GLU A 432 23.09 14.21 -9.62
C GLU A 432 23.77 13.58 -8.40
N SER A 433 25.11 13.52 -8.38
CA SER A 433 25.88 13.08 -7.21
C SER A 433 25.53 13.94 -5.98
N ARG A 434 25.48 15.27 -6.11
CA ARG A 434 25.14 16.20 -5.02
C ARG A 434 23.71 16.01 -4.53
N ILE A 435 22.76 15.83 -5.45
CA ILE A 435 21.34 15.56 -5.12
C ILE A 435 21.24 14.26 -4.32
N LEU A 436 21.92 13.19 -4.75
CA LEU A 436 21.90 11.91 -4.06
C LEU A 436 22.57 11.98 -2.68
N TYR A 437 23.65 12.74 -2.50
CA TYR A 437 24.23 12.99 -1.17
C TYR A 437 23.25 13.69 -0.24
N LYS A 438 22.58 14.74 -0.70
CA LYS A 438 21.54 15.41 0.08
C LYS A 438 20.40 14.45 0.45
N LEU A 439 19.97 13.62 -0.51
CA LEU A 439 18.91 12.63 -0.29
C LEU A 439 19.32 11.58 0.77
N VAL A 440 20.59 11.17 0.83
CA VAL A 440 21.10 10.28 1.89
C VAL A 440 20.96 10.92 3.27
N ASP A 441 21.33 12.19 3.41
CA ASP A 441 21.24 12.91 4.68
C ASP A 441 19.78 13.17 5.09
N ASP A 442 18.92 13.51 4.14
CA ASP A 442 17.49 13.71 4.39
C ASP A 442 16.77 12.40 4.78
N LEU A 443 17.07 11.29 4.09
CA LEU A 443 16.54 9.97 4.44
C LEU A 443 16.99 9.53 5.84
N THR A 444 18.27 9.74 6.16
CA THR A 444 18.84 9.39 7.48
C THR A 444 18.19 10.22 8.59
N ARG A 445 17.99 11.53 8.35
CA ARG A 445 17.31 12.43 9.28
C ARG A 445 15.85 12.02 9.51
N TYR A 446 15.15 11.62 8.45
CA TYR A 446 13.76 11.19 8.53
C TYR A 446 13.61 9.87 9.30
N SER A 447 14.47 8.88 9.04
CA SER A 447 14.40 7.56 9.66
C SER A 447 14.97 7.51 11.08
N GLY A 448 15.90 8.41 11.43
CA GLY A 448 16.67 8.38 12.68
C GLY A 448 17.68 7.23 12.78
N GLU A 449 17.81 6.40 11.75
CA GLU A 449 18.80 5.32 11.62
C GLU A 449 19.19 5.14 10.14
N ARG A 450 20.43 4.73 9.85
CA ARG A 450 20.82 4.34 8.48
C ARG A 450 20.07 3.08 8.03
N SER A 451 19.19 3.24 7.05
CA SER A 451 18.46 2.15 6.41
C SER A 451 19.26 1.54 5.25
N ALA A 452 18.92 0.31 4.85
CA ALA A 452 19.54 -0.32 3.68
C ALA A 452 19.26 0.48 2.39
N GLN A 453 18.12 1.16 2.34
CA GLN A 453 17.68 1.99 1.24
C GLN A 453 18.57 3.23 1.07
N ALA A 454 19.01 3.86 2.16
CA ALA A 454 19.97 4.97 2.11
C ALA A 454 21.35 4.51 1.56
N ALA A 455 21.74 3.25 1.79
CA ALA A 455 23.03 2.73 1.31
C ALA A 455 23.09 2.58 -0.22
N ALA A 456 21.97 2.22 -0.87
CA ALA A 456 21.90 2.17 -2.34
C ALA A 456 22.08 3.56 -2.95
N THR A 457 21.41 4.56 -2.38
CA THR A 457 21.55 5.98 -2.77
C THR A 457 22.98 6.46 -2.61
N LEU A 458 23.63 6.17 -1.47
CA LEU A 458 25.02 6.55 -1.21
C LEU A 458 26.01 5.88 -2.19
N THR A 459 25.76 4.61 -2.55
CA THR A 459 26.59 3.88 -3.51
C THR A 459 26.58 4.56 -4.88
N LEU A 460 25.40 4.98 -5.35
CA LEU A 460 25.27 5.76 -6.57
C LEU A 460 25.92 7.14 -6.47
N ALA A 461 25.70 7.87 -5.38
CA ALA A 461 26.30 9.20 -5.18
C ALA A 461 27.83 9.15 -5.33
N ARG A 462 28.47 8.17 -4.67
CA ARG A 462 29.92 7.90 -4.75
C ARG A 462 30.36 7.44 -6.14
N GLN A 463 29.54 6.62 -6.82
CA GLN A 463 29.86 6.16 -8.17
C GLN A 463 29.84 7.31 -9.18
N LEU A 464 28.87 8.23 -9.09
CA LEU A 464 28.80 9.41 -9.94
C LEU A 464 29.95 10.38 -9.66
N GLU A 465 30.28 10.62 -8.39
CA GLU A 465 31.46 11.41 -8.02
C GLU A 465 32.73 10.81 -8.65
N LEU A 466 32.90 9.48 -8.56
CA LEU A 466 34.01 8.79 -9.20
C LEU A 466 34.02 8.95 -10.72
N PHE A 467 32.86 8.97 -11.39
CA PHE A 467 32.77 9.18 -12.84
C PHE A 467 33.14 10.60 -13.25
N VAL A 468 32.83 11.59 -12.44
CA VAL A 468 33.24 12.97 -12.66
C VAL A 468 34.76 13.11 -12.51
N ASP A 469 35.33 12.53 -11.45
CA ASP A 469 36.78 12.58 -11.20
C ASP A 469 37.58 11.72 -12.19
N ARG A 470 37.01 10.61 -12.63
CA ARG A 470 37.64 9.59 -13.48
C ARG A 470 36.70 9.11 -14.59
N PRO A 471 36.44 9.95 -15.62
CA PRO A 471 35.57 9.59 -16.75
C PRO A 471 36.03 8.32 -17.50
N ASP A 472 37.33 8.01 -17.46
CA ASP A 472 37.93 6.80 -18.03
C ASP A 472 37.35 5.49 -17.45
N LYS A 473 36.74 5.55 -16.26
CA LYS A 473 36.13 4.39 -15.60
C LYS A 473 34.70 4.09 -16.02
N ILE A 474 34.03 5.04 -16.69
CA ILE A 474 32.61 4.92 -17.09
C ILE A 474 32.38 3.65 -17.94
N PRO A 475 33.12 3.40 -19.04
CA PRO A 475 32.84 2.26 -19.91
C PRO A 475 33.01 0.91 -19.18
N ARG A 476 34.01 0.80 -18.31
CA ARG A 476 34.34 -0.44 -17.58
C ARG A 476 33.32 -0.83 -16.52
N THR A 477 32.55 0.12 -16.03
CA THR A 477 31.61 -0.08 -14.91
C THR A 477 30.16 0.20 -15.31
N LEU A 478 29.89 0.35 -16.61
CA LEU A 478 28.57 0.70 -17.14
C LEU A 478 27.48 -0.34 -16.76
N VAL A 479 27.83 -1.63 -16.74
CA VAL A 479 26.91 -2.70 -16.30
C VAL A 479 26.59 -2.56 -14.81
N ASN A 480 27.60 -2.27 -13.98
CA ASN A 480 27.41 -2.04 -12.55
C ASN A 480 26.58 -0.77 -12.29
N PHE A 481 26.81 0.30 -13.06
CA PHE A 481 26.02 1.52 -12.99
C PHE A 481 24.53 1.25 -13.24
N LYS A 482 24.18 0.49 -14.29
CA LYS A 482 22.79 0.06 -14.53
C LYS A 482 22.21 -0.75 -13.37
N GLY A 483 23.00 -1.66 -12.78
CA GLY A 483 22.61 -2.44 -11.61
C GLY A 483 22.32 -1.57 -10.38
N ASN A 484 23.14 -0.56 -10.14
CA ASN A 484 22.96 0.37 -9.03
C ASN A 484 21.73 1.28 -9.25
N ILE A 485 21.47 1.73 -10.48
CA ILE A 485 20.21 2.45 -10.83
C ILE A 485 19.00 1.56 -10.52
N SER A 486 19.07 0.27 -10.87
CA SER A 486 17.99 -0.68 -10.59
C SER A 486 17.78 -0.86 -9.08
N SER A 487 18.87 -0.93 -8.30
CA SER A 487 18.81 -1.02 -6.84
C SER A 487 18.21 0.24 -6.17
N LEU A 488 18.43 1.42 -6.77
CA LEU A 488 17.75 2.66 -6.36
C LEU A 488 16.25 2.57 -6.65
N GLY A 489 15.86 2.04 -7.82
CA GLY A 489 14.46 1.77 -8.15
C GLY A 489 13.78 0.80 -7.17
N ASP A 490 14.47 -0.28 -6.77
CA ASP A 490 13.96 -1.21 -5.75
C ASP A 490 13.80 -0.53 -4.38
N SER A 491 14.75 0.36 -4.02
CA SER A 491 14.70 1.14 -2.79
C SER A 491 13.53 2.14 -2.80
N LEU A 492 13.27 2.80 -3.95
CA LEU A 492 12.12 3.69 -4.16
C LEU A 492 10.80 2.92 -3.94
N LEU A 493 10.67 1.73 -4.53
CA LEU A 493 9.50 0.88 -4.34
C LEU A 493 9.32 0.48 -2.87
N ALA A 494 10.38 0.03 -2.21
CA ALA A 494 10.32 -0.38 -0.80
C ALA A 494 9.93 0.78 0.12
N LEU A 495 10.46 1.99 -0.10
CA LEU A 495 10.13 3.18 0.69
C LEU A 495 8.72 3.73 0.40
N SER A 496 8.16 3.46 -0.78
CA SER A 496 6.77 3.81 -1.11
C SER A 496 5.73 2.92 -0.44
N GLN A 497 6.16 1.85 0.24
CA GLN A 497 5.30 0.91 0.94
C GLN A 497 5.26 1.22 2.43
N SER A 498 4.04 1.33 2.96
CA SER A 498 3.80 1.74 4.35
C SER A 498 2.85 0.73 5.01
N GLN A 499 3.36 -0.45 5.35
CA GLN A 499 2.63 -1.54 6.01
C GLN A 499 2.34 -1.24 7.49
N LEU A 500 1.19 -1.68 8.00
CA LEU A 500 0.83 -1.62 9.42
C LEU A 500 -0.10 -2.77 9.79
N ASP A 501 0.19 -3.47 10.88
CA ASP A 501 -0.77 -4.38 11.52
C ASP A 501 -1.60 -3.60 12.55
N VAL A 502 -2.90 -3.86 12.61
CA VAL A 502 -3.81 -3.32 13.64
C VAL A 502 -4.52 -4.48 14.34
N ASP A 503 -4.33 -4.60 15.65
CA ASP A 503 -5.00 -5.58 16.51
C ASP A 503 -6.35 -5.02 16.98
N TYR A 504 -6.36 -3.84 17.59
CA TYR A 504 -7.60 -3.17 17.99
C TYR A 504 -7.44 -1.65 18.10
N ILE A 505 -8.56 -0.94 18.13
CA ILE A 505 -8.67 0.49 18.40
C ILE A 505 -9.43 0.70 19.71
N ILE A 506 -8.95 1.60 20.56
CA ILE A 506 -9.62 2.01 21.80
C ILE A 506 -10.11 3.44 21.64
N ILE A 507 -11.40 3.65 21.88
CA ILE A 507 -12.02 4.97 22.06
C ILE A 507 -12.22 5.16 23.55
N SER A 508 -11.68 6.23 24.13
CA SER A 508 -11.74 6.42 25.59
C SER A 508 -11.89 7.87 26.01
N ALA A 509 -12.54 8.06 27.16
CA ALA A 509 -12.57 9.35 27.85
C ALA A 509 -11.25 9.58 28.62
N ALA A 510 -11.04 10.83 29.08
CA ALA A 510 -9.77 11.27 29.66
C ALA A 510 -9.29 10.45 30.87
N ASP A 511 -10.20 10.03 31.75
CA ASP A 511 -9.85 9.34 33.01
C ASP A 511 -9.79 7.80 32.84
N ALA A 512 -10.01 7.27 31.63
CA ALA A 512 -9.88 5.83 31.38
C ALA A 512 -8.42 5.39 31.45
N GLU A 513 -8.13 4.21 32.00
CA GLU A 513 -6.79 3.63 31.96
C GLU A 513 -6.66 2.66 30.79
N ILE A 514 -5.74 2.95 29.86
CA ILE A 514 -5.47 2.07 28.71
C ILE A 514 -4.80 0.79 29.23
N PRO A 515 -5.35 -0.42 28.94
CA PRO A 515 -4.77 -1.67 29.39
C PRO A 515 -3.34 -1.84 28.88
N ARG A 516 -2.40 -2.24 29.74
CA ARG A 516 -1.03 -2.53 29.30
C ARG A 516 -0.98 -3.77 28.39
N ILE A 517 -0.14 -3.71 27.37
CA ILE A 517 0.12 -4.86 26.50
C ILE A 517 0.94 -5.90 27.27
N LYS A 518 0.39 -7.12 27.38
CA LYS A 518 1.04 -8.24 28.10
C LYS A 518 2.07 -8.93 27.20
N GLN A 519 3.17 -8.24 26.88
CA GLN A 519 4.34 -8.79 26.17
C GLN A 519 5.60 -8.74 27.05
N ASN A 520 5.60 -9.46 28.17
CA ASN A 520 6.83 -9.67 28.92
C ASN A 520 7.61 -10.85 28.30
N PHE A 521 8.94 -10.85 28.44
CA PHE A 521 9.82 -11.93 27.95
C PHE A 521 9.35 -13.32 28.41
N LEU A 522 8.86 -13.43 29.65
CA LEU A 522 8.32 -14.67 30.20
C LEU A 522 7.05 -15.14 29.48
N THR A 523 6.12 -14.22 29.16
CA THR A 523 4.91 -14.55 28.39
C THR A 523 5.25 -14.95 26.95
N ALA A 524 6.25 -14.32 26.33
CA ALA A 524 6.74 -14.72 25.00
C ALA A 524 7.36 -16.13 25.03
N PHE A 525 8.19 -16.43 26.04
CA PHE A 525 8.79 -17.75 26.21
C PHE A 525 7.75 -18.85 26.45
N VAL A 526 6.74 -18.60 27.30
CA VAL A 526 5.64 -19.56 27.52
C VAL A 526 4.83 -19.77 26.24
N HIS A 527 4.57 -18.70 25.47
CA HIS A 527 3.89 -18.79 24.17
C HIS A 527 4.69 -19.62 23.17
N GLU A 528 6.01 -19.45 23.11
CA GLU A 528 6.89 -20.21 22.23
C GLU A 528 6.95 -21.69 22.62
N MET A 529 7.07 -22.00 23.92
CA MET A 529 6.98 -23.38 24.41
C MET A 529 5.62 -24.01 24.10
N ALA A 530 4.53 -23.29 24.32
CA ALA A 530 3.19 -23.77 24.00
C ALA A 530 3.01 -24.00 22.49
N SER A 531 3.56 -23.12 21.64
CA SER A 531 3.57 -23.25 20.18
C SER A 531 4.35 -24.48 19.74
N PHE A 532 5.52 -24.70 20.33
CA PHE A 532 6.35 -25.88 20.10
C PHE A 532 5.60 -27.16 20.46
N PHE A 533 5.01 -27.25 21.67
CA PHE A 533 4.22 -28.42 22.05
C PHE A 533 3.00 -28.60 21.15
N ALA A 534 2.27 -27.54 20.83
CA ALA A 534 1.13 -27.59 19.91
C ALA A 534 1.54 -28.14 18.53
N SER A 535 2.76 -27.84 18.06
CA SER A 535 3.26 -28.36 16.78
C SER A 535 3.44 -29.87 16.70
N PHE A 536 3.59 -30.58 17.82
CA PHE A 536 3.64 -32.04 17.84
C PHE A 536 2.26 -32.70 17.80
N PHE A 537 1.20 -31.98 18.19
CA PHE A 537 -0.15 -32.53 18.31
C PHE A 537 -1.12 -32.01 17.25
N VAL A 538 -0.80 -30.87 16.62
CA VAL A 538 -1.62 -30.25 15.58
C VAL A 538 -1.01 -30.53 14.21
N ASP A 539 -1.74 -31.26 13.37
CA ASP A 539 -1.35 -31.50 11.99
C ASP A 539 -1.58 -30.24 11.14
N TYR A 540 -0.54 -29.43 10.96
CA TYR A 540 -0.60 -28.19 10.17
C TYR A 540 -0.57 -28.40 8.66
N ASN A 541 -0.40 -29.63 8.19
CA ASN A 541 -0.36 -29.96 6.77
C ASN A 541 -1.78 -30.08 6.19
N ASN A 542 -2.74 -30.51 7.01
CA ASN A 542 -4.16 -30.49 6.65
C ASN A 542 -4.70 -29.06 6.71
N LEU A 543 -5.24 -28.58 5.60
CA LEU A 543 -5.84 -27.25 5.49
C LEU A 543 -7.36 -27.35 5.59
N GLY A 544 -8.00 -26.52 6.41
CA GLY A 544 -9.47 -26.38 6.51
C GLY A 544 -10.19 -27.64 7.01
N ASP A 545 -11.40 -27.91 6.50
CA ASP A 545 -12.16 -29.10 6.91
C ASP A 545 -11.44 -30.41 6.55
N VAL A 546 -11.33 -31.31 7.54
CA VAL A 546 -10.80 -32.67 7.35
C VAL A 546 -11.93 -33.69 7.41
N TYR A 547 -12.17 -34.37 6.29
CA TYR A 547 -13.17 -35.41 6.16
C TYR A 547 -12.54 -36.81 6.31
N ARG A 548 -13.30 -37.77 6.85
CA ARG A 548 -12.92 -39.19 6.95
C ARG A 548 -13.94 -40.05 6.22
N GLY A 549 -13.48 -41.07 5.51
CA GLY A 549 -14.32 -42.01 4.77
C GLY A 549 -13.70 -42.41 3.44
N ALA A 550 -14.29 -43.39 2.75
CA ALA A 550 -13.83 -43.87 1.45
C ALA A 550 -14.16 -42.92 0.29
N ASP A 551 -15.15 -42.03 0.47
CA ASP A 551 -15.65 -41.12 -0.56
C ASP A 551 -15.06 -39.69 -0.44
N VAL A 552 -13.79 -39.58 -0.01
CA VAL A 552 -13.09 -38.31 0.16
C VAL A 552 -11.88 -38.28 -0.75
N ILE A 553 -11.76 -37.23 -1.57
CA ILE A 553 -10.62 -37.04 -2.45
C ILE A 553 -9.49 -36.37 -1.65
N GLU A 554 -8.30 -36.97 -1.66
CA GLU A 554 -7.09 -36.40 -1.11
C GLU A 554 -6.29 -35.67 -2.19
N VAL A 555 -6.07 -34.37 -1.98
CA VAL A 555 -5.36 -33.48 -2.91
C VAL A 555 -4.12 -32.91 -2.24
N TRP A 556 -2.95 -33.14 -2.81
CA TRP A 556 -1.72 -32.51 -2.35
C TRP A 556 -1.35 -31.31 -3.21
N ILE A 557 -0.87 -30.25 -2.57
CA ILE A 557 -0.43 -29.02 -3.22
C ILE A 557 1.04 -28.81 -2.89
N LEU A 558 1.82 -28.47 -3.93
CA LEU A 558 3.26 -28.23 -3.83
C LEU A 558 3.63 -26.74 -3.84
N ALA A 559 2.62 -25.87 -3.89
CA ALA A 559 2.75 -24.42 -3.90
C ALA A 559 2.83 -23.83 -2.48
N GLY A 560 2.98 -22.50 -2.40
CA GLY A 560 2.96 -21.79 -1.12
C GLY A 560 1.65 -21.97 -0.35
N ARG A 561 1.71 -21.76 0.97
CA ARG A 561 0.56 -21.91 1.88
C ARG A 561 -0.62 -21.01 1.50
N ASP A 562 -0.36 -19.80 1.02
CA ASP A 562 -1.40 -18.85 0.63
C ASP A 562 -2.22 -19.36 -0.56
N GLN A 563 -1.55 -19.86 -1.61
CA GLN A 563 -2.20 -20.47 -2.77
C GLN A 563 -3.02 -21.70 -2.36
N SER A 564 -2.46 -22.51 -1.46
CA SER A 564 -3.14 -23.69 -0.93
C SER A 564 -4.40 -23.33 -0.12
N THR A 565 -4.33 -22.23 0.64
CA THR A 565 -5.45 -21.72 1.44
C THR A 565 -6.55 -21.12 0.57
N ILE A 566 -6.20 -20.43 -0.52
CA ILE A 566 -7.16 -19.91 -1.50
C ILE A 566 -7.91 -21.07 -2.17
N LEU A 567 -7.18 -22.07 -2.66
CA LEU A 567 -7.80 -23.23 -3.30
C LEU A 567 -8.72 -23.97 -2.32
N LYS A 568 -8.29 -24.16 -1.06
CA LYS A 568 -9.14 -24.76 -0.03
C LYS A 568 -10.39 -23.92 0.24
N ALA A 569 -10.27 -22.59 0.32
CA ALA A 569 -11.44 -21.73 0.46
C ALA A 569 -12.40 -21.88 -0.72
N MET A 570 -11.91 -21.95 -1.96
CA MET A 570 -12.77 -22.22 -3.13
C MET A 570 -13.44 -23.60 -3.07
N ILE A 571 -12.72 -24.61 -2.57
CA ILE A 571 -13.23 -25.96 -2.37
C ILE A 571 -14.36 -25.97 -1.34
N ASP A 572 -14.17 -25.30 -0.21
CA ASP A 572 -15.12 -25.29 0.90
C ASP A 572 -16.32 -24.36 0.63
N ASP A 573 -16.11 -23.26 -0.09
CA ASP A 573 -17.14 -22.25 -0.36
C ASP A 573 -17.99 -22.56 -1.59
N THR A 574 -17.40 -23.19 -2.60
CA THR A 574 -18.04 -23.36 -3.91
C THR A 574 -18.11 -24.83 -4.34
N PHE A 575 -16.96 -25.51 -4.43
CA PHE A 575 -16.93 -26.86 -5.02
C PHE A 575 -17.71 -27.89 -4.20
N THR A 576 -17.40 -28.02 -2.90
CA THR A 576 -18.01 -29.01 -2.01
C THR A 576 -19.52 -28.73 -1.83
N PRO A 577 -19.97 -27.47 -1.60
CA PRO A 577 -21.40 -27.16 -1.52
C PRO A 577 -22.19 -27.42 -2.81
N LEU A 578 -21.62 -27.16 -3.99
CA LEU A 578 -22.31 -27.35 -5.27
C LEU A 578 -22.33 -28.81 -5.73
N THR A 579 -21.25 -29.54 -5.49
CA THR A 579 -21.07 -30.91 -6.01
C THR A 579 -21.37 -31.99 -4.98
N GLY A 580 -21.30 -31.68 -3.69
CA GLY A 580 -21.35 -32.64 -2.59
C GLY A 580 -20.07 -33.47 -2.41
N ILE A 581 -19.04 -33.27 -3.25
CA ILE A 581 -17.79 -34.02 -3.21
C ILE A 581 -16.88 -33.45 -2.14
N LYS A 582 -16.45 -34.31 -1.20
CA LYS A 582 -15.55 -33.93 -0.10
C LYS A 582 -14.10 -34.00 -0.52
N VAL A 583 -13.33 -32.96 -0.21
CA VAL A 583 -11.92 -32.86 -0.61
C VAL A 583 -11.06 -32.46 0.59
N ASN A 584 -10.06 -33.30 0.88
CA ASN A 584 -9.00 -33.03 1.85
C ASN A 584 -7.79 -32.45 1.12
N VAL A 585 -7.35 -31.25 1.51
CA VAL A 585 -6.20 -30.59 0.91
C VAL A 585 -5.02 -30.64 1.88
N LYS A 586 -3.87 -31.11 1.39
CA LYS A 586 -2.60 -31.12 2.14
C LYS A 586 -1.51 -30.33 1.46
N LEU A 587 -0.80 -29.52 2.23
CA LEU A 587 0.44 -28.90 1.80
C LEU A 587 1.59 -29.90 2.01
N VAL A 588 2.31 -30.25 0.93
CA VAL A 588 3.38 -31.27 0.97
C VAL A 588 4.60 -30.78 0.20
N ALA A 589 5.80 -31.13 0.68
CA ALA A 589 7.03 -30.83 -0.04
C ALA A 589 7.14 -31.69 -1.32
N ALA A 590 7.60 -31.07 -2.42
CA ALA A 590 7.63 -31.71 -3.74
C ALA A 590 8.46 -33.02 -3.78
N ASP A 591 9.52 -33.09 -2.98
CA ASP A 591 10.40 -34.26 -2.85
C ASP A 591 9.76 -35.44 -2.10
N ALA A 592 8.73 -35.20 -1.29
CA ALA A 592 8.01 -36.24 -0.55
C ALA A 592 6.96 -36.99 -1.40
N VAL A 593 6.55 -36.44 -2.54
CA VAL A 593 5.45 -36.99 -3.36
C VAL A 593 5.80 -38.35 -3.96
N MET A 594 6.91 -38.45 -4.70
CA MET A 594 7.31 -39.70 -5.36
C MET A 594 7.53 -40.86 -4.36
N PRO A 595 8.26 -40.68 -3.24
CA PRO A 595 8.36 -41.71 -2.20
C PRO A 595 7.00 -42.17 -1.67
N ALA A 596 6.07 -41.25 -1.43
CA ALA A 596 4.73 -41.57 -0.92
C ALA A 596 3.90 -42.37 -1.92
N VAL A 597 3.93 -41.99 -3.21
CA VAL A 597 3.24 -42.74 -4.28
C VAL A 597 3.78 -44.16 -4.39
N VAL A 598 5.12 -44.34 -4.35
CA VAL A 598 5.75 -45.67 -4.38
C VAL A 598 5.41 -46.49 -3.13
N ALA A 599 5.28 -45.86 -1.97
CA ALA A 599 4.87 -46.49 -0.72
C ALA A 599 3.36 -46.82 -0.66
N GLY A 600 2.58 -46.44 -1.67
CA GLY A 600 1.13 -46.65 -1.70
C GLY A 600 0.35 -45.74 -0.74
N THR A 601 0.97 -44.65 -0.27
CA THR A 601 0.36 -43.66 0.65
C THR A 601 0.27 -42.27 0.00
N GLY A 602 0.34 -42.21 -1.33
CA GLY A 602 0.18 -40.98 -2.09
C GLY A 602 -1.28 -40.51 -2.17
N PRO A 603 -1.52 -39.27 -2.62
CA PRO A 603 -2.86 -38.71 -2.76
C PRO A 603 -3.58 -39.22 -4.02
N ASP A 604 -4.87 -38.90 -4.14
CA ASP A 604 -5.63 -39.09 -5.38
C ASP A 604 -5.21 -38.11 -6.47
N MET A 605 -4.83 -36.87 -6.09
CA MET A 605 -4.39 -35.84 -7.01
C MET A 605 -3.27 -34.99 -6.42
N VAL A 606 -2.31 -34.59 -7.26
CA VAL A 606 -1.29 -33.59 -6.92
C VAL A 606 -1.45 -32.40 -7.85
N LEU A 607 -1.54 -31.22 -7.27
CA LEU A 607 -1.62 -29.96 -7.99
C LEU A 607 -0.27 -29.24 -7.97
N THR A 608 -0.11 -28.28 -8.90
CA THR A 608 1.08 -27.42 -9.03
C THR A 608 2.38 -28.20 -9.23
N VAL A 609 2.30 -29.36 -9.87
CA VAL A 609 3.47 -30.14 -10.30
C VAL A 609 4.09 -29.43 -11.51
N PRO A 610 5.41 -29.15 -11.51
CA PRO A 610 6.09 -28.63 -12.69
C PRO A 610 5.85 -29.53 -13.91
N GLN A 611 5.57 -28.91 -15.05
CA GLN A 611 5.22 -29.62 -16.29
C GLN A 611 6.24 -30.70 -16.68
N GLY A 612 7.54 -30.45 -16.48
CA GLY A 612 8.61 -31.41 -16.79
C GLY A 612 8.61 -32.66 -15.91
N ASP A 613 8.02 -32.60 -14.72
CA ASP A 613 8.01 -33.73 -13.80
C ASP A 613 6.90 -34.73 -14.10
N VAL A 614 5.80 -34.32 -14.73
CA VAL A 614 4.66 -35.21 -15.03
C VAL A 614 5.11 -36.46 -15.82
N ILE A 615 5.98 -36.28 -16.82
CA ILE A 615 6.53 -37.37 -17.62
C ILE A 615 7.41 -38.31 -16.77
N ASN A 616 8.19 -37.77 -15.82
CA ASN A 616 9.00 -38.57 -14.90
C ASN A 616 8.13 -39.49 -14.03
N TYR A 617 6.95 -39.04 -13.62
CA TYR A 617 5.99 -39.86 -12.88
C TYR A 617 5.33 -40.90 -13.80
N ALA A 618 4.98 -40.53 -15.04
CA ALA A 618 4.42 -41.45 -16.04
C ALA A 618 5.36 -42.62 -16.36
N LEU A 619 6.65 -42.33 -16.61
CA LEU A 619 7.68 -43.35 -16.87
C LEU A 619 7.83 -44.36 -15.71
N ARG A 620 7.55 -43.92 -14.48
CA ARG A 620 7.61 -44.76 -13.27
C ARG A 620 6.30 -45.48 -12.97
N LYS A 621 5.29 -45.36 -13.84
CA LYS A 621 3.92 -45.88 -13.64
C LYS A 621 3.30 -45.34 -12.34
N ALA A 622 3.62 -44.11 -11.98
CA ALA A 622 3.19 -43.44 -10.75
C ALA A 622 2.04 -42.44 -10.97
N VAL A 623 1.33 -42.55 -12.10
CA VAL A 623 0.16 -41.72 -12.46
C VAL A 623 -0.94 -42.58 -13.08
N ILE A 624 -2.18 -42.12 -12.96
CA ILE A 624 -3.34 -42.71 -13.63
C ILE A 624 -3.59 -41.95 -14.94
N ASP A 625 -3.89 -42.69 -16.00
CA ASP A 625 -4.29 -42.15 -17.29
C ASP A 625 -5.74 -41.65 -17.22
N ILE A 626 -5.91 -40.34 -17.03
CA ILE A 626 -7.22 -39.69 -16.90
C ILE A 626 -8.03 -39.67 -18.20
N SER A 627 -7.41 -39.91 -19.37
CA SER A 627 -8.12 -39.94 -20.66
C SER A 627 -9.14 -41.08 -20.74
N LYS A 628 -8.95 -42.10 -19.88
CA LYS A 628 -9.83 -43.27 -19.75
C LYS A 628 -11.01 -43.03 -18.81
N LEU A 629 -11.06 -41.91 -18.10
CA LEU A 629 -12.13 -41.61 -17.16
C LEU A 629 -13.39 -41.08 -17.87
N PRO A 630 -14.59 -41.42 -17.38
CA PRO A 630 -15.83 -40.83 -17.88
C PRO A 630 -15.82 -39.30 -17.79
N GLY A 631 -16.27 -38.62 -18.83
CA GLY A 631 -16.35 -37.15 -18.86
C GLY A 631 -15.05 -36.42 -19.26
N TYR A 632 -13.93 -37.12 -19.47
CA TYR A 632 -12.67 -36.51 -19.90
C TYR A 632 -12.83 -35.61 -21.13
N GLN A 633 -13.58 -36.10 -22.14
CA GLN A 633 -13.80 -35.36 -23.38
C GLN A 633 -14.60 -34.07 -23.19
N ASP A 634 -15.45 -33.97 -22.18
CA ASP A 634 -16.23 -32.76 -21.95
C ASP A 634 -15.41 -31.72 -21.19
N VAL A 635 -14.56 -32.16 -20.26
CA VAL A 635 -13.62 -31.28 -19.54
C VAL A 635 -12.53 -30.73 -20.47
N ILE A 636 -11.97 -31.58 -21.34
CA ILE A 636 -10.80 -31.19 -22.15
C ILE A 636 -11.16 -30.22 -23.28
N LYS A 637 -12.41 -30.18 -23.74
CA LYS A 637 -12.90 -29.26 -24.78
C LYS A 637 -12.83 -27.79 -24.38
N GLU A 638 -12.87 -27.51 -23.07
CA GLU A 638 -12.77 -26.15 -22.53
C GLU A 638 -11.32 -25.64 -22.52
N LEU A 639 -10.33 -26.52 -22.73
CA LEU A 639 -8.91 -26.20 -22.71
C LEU A 639 -8.33 -26.09 -24.12
N SER A 640 -7.43 -25.11 -24.31
CA SER A 640 -6.67 -25.02 -25.56
C SER A 640 -5.72 -26.21 -25.71
N HIS A 641 -5.56 -26.69 -26.95
CA HIS A 641 -4.72 -27.86 -27.26
C HIS A 641 -3.30 -27.73 -26.69
N SER A 642 -2.70 -26.54 -26.73
CA SER A 642 -1.36 -26.26 -26.21
C SER A 642 -1.19 -26.53 -24.70
N VAL A 643 -2.27 -26.48 -23.92
CA VAL A 643 -2.24 -26.79 -22.47
C VAL A 643 -2.17 -28.30 -22.22
N ILE A 644 -2.68 -29.10 -23.17
CA ILE A 644 -2.85 -30.55 -23.02
C ILE A 644 -1.60 -31.31 -23.45
N VAL A 645 -0.96 -30.88 -24.56
CA VAL A 645 0.23 -31.53 -25.15
C VAL A 645 1.28 -31.97 -24.13
N PRO A 646 1.63 -31.18 -23.10
CA PRO A 646 2.64 -31.60 -22.13
C PRO A 646 2.28 -32.79 -21.23
N PHE A 647 0.99 -33.12 -21.16
CA PHE A 647 0.45 -34.19 -20.33
C PHE A 647 0.11 -35.45 -21.17
N GLU A 648 0.34 -35.41 -22.48
CA GLU A 648 0.19 -36.56 -23.36
C GLU A 648 1.44 -37.44 -23.32
N PHE A 649 1.23 -38.73 -23.04
CA PHE A 649 2.29 -39.73 -23.00
C PHE A 649 1.92 -40.86 -23.97
N GLN A 650 2.77 -41.10 -24.97
CA GLN A 650 2.58 -42.15 -25.99
C GLN A 650 3.31 -43.44 -25.62
#